data_AF-A0AAE9Z2T7-F1
#
_entry.id   AF-A0AAE9Z2T7-F1
#
_cell.length_a   1.000
_cell.length_b   1.000
_cell.length_c   1.000
_cell.angle_alpha   90.00
_cell.angle_beta   90.00
_cell.angle_gamma   90.00
#
_symmetry.space_group_name_H-M   'P 1'
#
loop_
_entity.id
_entity.type
_entity.pdbx_description
1 polymer ?
#
loop_
_entity_poly.entity_id
_entity_poly.type
_entity_poly.pdbx_seq_one_letter_code
_entity_poly.pdbx_strand_id
1 'polypeptide(L)'
;MKQIQVTFWLLLVLSVTSLAGCGGDSGGGSTNTGNTVSENLAPVILGEPLTEIGFNEEYQFLPQVSDDGKSPLIFTIANKPAWCSFNSADGRLTGIPFSTEAGLYSDIVIAVSDGVNTVQLPAFSILVRESIQLHLSGEPEGVSTLENEYVFQPSLSLSSNIDSARVSYGISNKPAWMAFDTGTGLLSGVPGPADLGWYKDIVISVSYQDLTTELPAFDIEVKPLSNYITGNRVITPNYGATVPAKGEKRLDPVTGAQLMRLTDASELENSSDALIVYSRYSPENVGGDALLVFGTDSNSSWVVHPDNGDIITALVDDKGKAIGEKHEIRWHGTADHPNRVYYVKGMQFWMIDDVSRQEQTRKLIRDFSADFPNATKIYNDVEGDSSNDSDHWAWMAVHYGESDNGSKTFLVDAFIHYQVSKDLLHSLRPADLAGTNLEVESKRGSFRHRPNMVEISPLGTGVVIHMGRMWDDSAYGGGKKGYIGTWFDGPHLWPLDFDYNKTAPVKISVSETHSGWAFDASGREMFISQNNRTDKFDAIAVTGDNAGYDNRLEVAGHKDFGWDMNFHFGKVPPGKPGWLFISTYVKNTDLWAANQLMMLQLKSESADPVLWRIAPAYNAYNGDYRDEAPAAINFSGDRIYVSSNWGGMLDHREVFQIKLPQDWQAQFETP
;
A
#
# COMPACT_ATOMS: atom_id res chain seq x y z
N MET A 1 30.68 17.89 -11.57
CA MET A 1 31.94 18.66 -11.61
C MET A 1 32.71 18.40 -10.32
N LYS A 2 33.66 17.45 -10.35
CA LYS A 2 34.77 17.29 -9.40
C LYS A 2 35.80 16.41 -10.12
N GLN A 3 36.96 16.99 -10.35
CA GLN A 3 38.09 16.41 -11.08
C GLN A 3 38.76 15.33 -10.23
N ILE A 4 39.02 14.18 -10.85
CA ILE A 4 39.86 13.11 -10.31
C ILE A 4 41.31 13.44 -10.72
N GLN A 5 42.17 13.68 -9.74
CA GLN A 5 43.62 13.72 -9.91
C GLN A 5 44.16 12.30 -9.88
N VAL A 6 44.88 11.91 -10.94
CA VAL A 6 45.71 10.70 -10.95
C VAL A 6 47.17 11.14 -11.00
N THR A 7 47.91 10.81 -9.96
CA THR A 7 49.32 11.15 -9.74
C THR A 7 50.21 10.11 -10.43
N PHE A 8 51.04 10.52 -11.40
CA PHE A 8 52.07 9.67 -11.98
C PHE A 8 53.38 9.81 -11.20
N TRP A 9 53.93 8.69 -10.71
CA TRP A 9 55.29 8.61 -10.19
C TRP A 9 56.28 8.40 -11.34
N LEU A 10 57.18 9.37 -11.53
CA LEU A 10 58.26 9.36 -12.50
C LEU A 10 59.53 8.84 -11.79
N LEU A 11 60.09 7.70 -12.20
CA LEU A 11 61.41 7.25 -11.75
C LEU A 11 62.46 7.60 -12.81
N LEU A 12 63.37 8.49 -12.42
CA LEU A 12 64.53 8.96 -13.16
C LEU A 12 65.74 8.08 -12.79
N VAL A 13 66.43 7.49 -13.78
CA VAL A 13 67.80 6.99 -13.59
C VAL A 13 68.71 7.60 -14.67
N LEU A 14 69.61 8.45 -14.18
CA LEU A 14 70.76 9.02 -14.88
C LEU A 14 71.80 7.93 -15.19
N SER A 15 72.43 8.00 -16.36
CA SER A 15 73.88 7.75 -16.43
C SER A 15 74.54 8.68 -17.44
N VAL A 16 75.70 9.16 -17.02
CA VAL A 16 76.44 10.34 -17.48
C VAL A 16 77.52 9.91 -18.47
N THR A 17 77.68 10.65 -19.57
CA THR A 17 78.94 10.73 -20.30
C THR A 17 79.31 12.19 -20.50
N SER A 18 80.54 12.57 -20.13
CA SER A 18 81.23 13.72 -20.71
C SER A 18 82.73 13.51 -20.68
N LEU A 19 83.32 13.72 -21.86
CA LEU A 19 84.74 13.68 -22.19
C LEU A 19 85.49 14.92 -21.66
N ALA A 20 86.79 14.79 -21.45
CA ALA A 20 87.74 15.86 -21.79
C ALA A 20 89.14 15.31 -22.11
N GLY A 21 89.69 15.76 -23.25
CA GLY A 21 91.12 16.00 -23.46
C GLY A 21 91.95 14.85 -24.03
N CYS A 22 92.37 14.94 -25.30
CA CYS A 22 93.65 15.56 -25.64
C CYS A 22 93.77 15.69 -27.16
N GLY A 23 94.28 16.83 -27.63
CA GLY A 23 94.56 17.07 -29.04
C GLY A 23 96.01 16.78 -29.41
N GLY A 24 96.24 16.58 -30.70
CA GLY A 24 97.38 17.17 -31.41
C GLY A 24 98.61 16.30 -31.68
N ASP A 25 98.68 15.88 -32.95
CA ASP A 25 99.84 15.89 -33.84
C ASP A 25 100.82 14.70 -33.85
N SER A 26 100.87 13.97 -34.98
CA SER A 26 101.90 14.16 -36.03
C SER A 26 102.01 12.99 -37.01
N GLY A 27 102.25 13.32 -38.29
CA GLY A 27 103.08 12.52 -39.20
C GLY A 27 102.39 11.48 -40.08
N GLY A 28 102.22 11.80 -41.37
CA GLY A 28 101.68 10.90 -42.39
C GLY A 28 102.60 9.73 -42.75
N GLY A 29 101.96 8.66 -43.25
CA GLY A 29 102.60 7.50 -43.85
C GLY A 29 101.55 6.62 -44.53
N SER A 30 101.44 6.76 -45.85
CA SER A 30 100.65 5.91 -46.74
C SER A 30 101.02 4.43 -46.62
N THR A 31 100.03 3.51 -46.56
CA THR A 31 99.94 2.31 -47.42
C THR A 31 98.65 1.51 -47.20
N ASN A 32 97.89 1.35 -48.30
CA ASN A 32 97.20 0.15 -48.81
C ASN A 32 96.28 -0.74 -47.93
N THR A 33 95.01 -0.75 -48.38
CA THR A 33 94.13 -1.91 -48.66
C THR A 33 93.72 -2.85 -47.52
N GLY A 34 92.44 -2.78 -47.15
CA GLY A 34 91.74 -3.83 -46.42
C GLY A 34 90.25 -3.54 -46.34
N ASN A 35 89.48 -4.06 -47.29
CA ASN A 35 88.02 -4.06 -47.25
C ASN A 35 87.57 -5.03 -46.14
N THR A 36 87.41 -4.56 -44.90
CA THR A 36 86.76 -5.33 -43.84
C THR A 36 85.25 -5.13 -43.95
N VAL A 37 84.57 -6.09 -44.57
CA VAL A 37 83.12 -6.24 -44.45
C VAL A 37 82.82 -6.40 -42.96
N SER A 38 82.12 -5.43 -42.36
CA SER A 38 81.53 -5.60 -41.04
C SER A 38 80.58 -6.79 -41.12
N GLU A 39 80.82 -7.86 -40.34
CA GLU A 39 79.81 -8.91 -40.19
C GLU A 39 78.51 -8.30 -39.67
N ASN A 40 77.40 -8.69 -40.31
CA ASN A 40 76.03 -8.38 -39.88
C ASN A 40 75.64 -9.44 -38.84
N LEU A 41 75.40 -9.03 -37.59
CA LEU A 41 75.01 -9.95 -36.52
C LEU A 41 73.53 -10.32 -36.66
N ALA A 42 73.17 -11.57 -36.34
CA ALA A 42 71.78 -12.00 -36.36
C ALA A 42 70.94 -11.24 -35.30
N PRO A 43 69.68 -10.90 -35.60
CA PRO A 43 68.80 -10.28 -34.62
C PRO A 43 68.46 -11.24 -33.47
N VAL A 44 68.04 -10.69 -32.33
CA VAL A 44 67.51 -11.42 -31.17
C VAL A 44 66.06 -11.02 -30.95
N ILE A 45 65.15 -11.98 -30.85
CA ILE A 45 63.72 -11.76 -30.58
C ILE A 45 63.29 -12.45 -29.28
N LEU A 46 62.53 -11.74 -28.44
CA LEU A 46 62.01 -12.21 -27.14
C LEU A 46 60.57 -11.74 -26.92
N GLY A 47 59.84 -12.42 -26.03
CA GLY A 47 58.49 -12.04 -25.61
C GLY A 47 57.62 -13.26 -25.30
N GLU A 48 56.63 -13.07 -24.43
CA GLU A 48 55.65 -14.10 -24.05
C GLU A 48 54.24 -13.61 -24.43
N PRO A 49 53.62 -14.18 -25.49
CA PRO A 49 52.26 -13.82 -25.90
C PRO A 49 51.21 -14.33 -24.91
N LEU A 50 50.10 -13.58 -24.78
CA LEU A 50 48.92 -14.06 -24.06
C LEU A 50 48.34 -15.28 -24.76
N THR A 51 48.07 -16.34 -24.01
CA THR A 51 47.64 -17.65 -24.55
C THR A 51 46.13 -17.89 -24.45
N GLU A 52 45.38 -16.97 -23.84
CA GLU A 52 43.93 -17.05 -23.68
C GLU A 52 43.28 -15.66 -23.70
N ILE A 53 42.14 -15.51 -24.38
CA ILE A 53 41.42 -14.24 -24.52
C ILE A 53 39.89 -14.46 -24.58
N GLY A 54 39.12 -13.57 -23.97
CA GLY A 54 37.66 -13.59 -24.01
C GLY A 54 37.07 -12.95 -25.28
N PHE A 55 35.83 -13.30 -25.66
CA PHE A 55 35.12 -12.61 -26.73
C PHE A 55 34.94 -11.11 -26.40
N ASN A 56 35.17 -10.26 -27.39
CA ASN A 56 35.13 -8.79 -27.31
C ASN A 56 36.26 -8.14 -26.48
N GLU A 57 37.28 -8.90 -26.07
CA GLU A 57 38.46 -8.35 -25.40
C GLU A 57 39.56 -8.00 -26.42
N GLU A 58 40.32 -6.94 -26.15
CA GLU A 58 41.43 -6.51 -27.02
C GLU A 58 42.69 -7.36 -26.75
N TYR A 59 43.15 -8.06 -27.78
CA TYR A 59 44.42 -8.77 -27.79
C TYR A 59 45.52 -7.84 -28.30
N GLN A 60 46.66 -7.79 -27.59
CA GLN A 60 47.86 -7.08 -28.04
C GLN A 60 49.13 -7.80 -27.59
N PHE A 61 50.05 -8.03 -28.53
CA PHE A 61 51.39 -8.55 -28.25
C PHE A 61 52.44 -7.81 -29.10
N LEU A 62 53.55 -7.39 -28.49
CA LEU A 62 54.68 -6.76 -29.18
C LEU A 62 55.99 -7.47 -28.75
N PRO A 63 56.69 -8.14 -29.67
CA PRO A 63 57.97 -8.76 -29.36
C PRO A 63 59.05 -7.71 -29.08
N GLN A 64 60.01 -8.06 -28.22
CA GLN A 64 61.21 -7.28 -27.98
C GLN A 64 62.31 -7.74 -28.94
N VAL A 65 62.90 -6.82 -29.69
CA VAL A 65 63.97 -7.13 -30.67
C VAL A 65 65.20 -6.27 -30.46
N SER A 66 66.38 -6.89 -30.55
CA SER A 66 67.68 -6.23 -30.58
C SER A 66 68.46 -6.70 -31.80
N ASP A 67 69.11 -5.77 -32.49
CA ASP A 67 69.91 -6.01 -33.70
C ASP A 67 71.12 -5.04 -33.74
N ASP A 68 72.11 -5.28 -34.62
CA ASP A 68 73.27 -4.39 -34.79
C ASP A 68 72.95 -3.09 -35.57
N GLY A 69 71.73 -2.98 -36.09
CA GLY A 69 71.16 -1.76 -36.66
C GLY A 69 71.66 -1.44 -38.07
N LYS A 70 72.38 -2.35 -38.71
CA LYS A 70 72.96 -2.14 -40.06
C LYS A 70 72.01 -2.55 -41.18
N SER A 71 70.95 -3.30 -40.87
CA SER A 71 69.99 -3.82 -41.82
C SER A 71 68.55 -3.54 -41.37
N PRO A 72 67.60 -3.29 -42.30
CA PRO A 72 66.20 -3.16 -41.94
C PRO A 72 65.65 -4.50 -41.46
N LEU A 73 64.89 -4.48 -40.36
CA LEU A 73 64.22 -5.65 -39.82
C LEU A 73 62.84 -5.85 -40.47
N ILE A 74 62.55 -7.07 -40.87
CA ILE A 74 61.25 -7.48 -41.40
C ILE A 74 60.67 -8.57 -40.50
N PHE A 75 59.47 -8.34 -40.00
CA PHE A 75 58.75 -9.29 -39.17
C PHE A 75 57.77 -10.10 -40.02
N THR A 76 57.69 -11.40 -39.75
CA THR A 76 56.73 -12.32 -40.36
C THR A 76 55.99 -13.11 -39.29
N ILE A 77 54.80 -13.61 -39.64
CA ILE A 77 53.98 -14.44 -38.76
C ILE A 77 53.38 -15.62 -39.53
N ALA A 78 53.49 -16.81 -38.97
CA ALA A 78 52.83 -18.02 -39.44
C ALA A 78 51.61 -18.34 -38.56
N ASN A 79 50.58 -18.97 -39.15
CA ASN A 79 49.35 -19.40 -38.49
C ASN A 79 48.59 -18.30 -37.71
N LYS A 80 48.75 -17.03 -38.12
CA LYS A 80 48.05 -15.89 -37.51
C LYS A 80 46.52 -16.10 -37.53
N PRO A 81 45.82 -15.94 -36.40
CA PRO A 81 44.36 -15.94 -36.38
C PRO A 81 43.78 -14.90 -37.36
N ALA A 82 42.66 -15.24 -38.00
CA ALA A 82 42.03 -14.36 -39.00
C ALA A 82 41.55 -13.03 -38.38
N TRP A 83 41.15 -13.05 -37.11
CA TRP A 83 40.69 -11.89 -36.34
C TRP A 83 41.82 -10.97 -35.85
N CYS A 84 43.10 -11.36 -36.01
CA CYS A 84 44.25 -10.52 -35.67
C CYS A 84 44.77 -9.74 -36.89
N SER A 85 45.26 -8.54 -36.65
CA SER A 85 46.14 -7.76 -37.52
C SER A 85 47.60 -7.89 -37.05
N PHE A 86 48.55 -7.92 -37.99
CA PHE A 86 49.98 -8.01 -37.70
C PHE A 86 50.75 -6.92 -38.44
N ASN A 87 51.59 -6.18 -37.72
CA ASN A 87 52.42 -5.14 -38.29
C ASN A 87 53.82 -5.69 -38.60
N SER A 88 54.16 -5.81 -39.88
CA SER A 88 55.46 -6.35 -40.31
C SER A 88 56.65 -5.42 -40.05
N ALA A 89 56.41 -4.17 -39.65
CA ALA A 89 57.47 -3.21 -39.30
C ALA A 89 58.00 -3.38 -37.87
N ASP A 90 57.18 -3.86 -36.94
CA ASP A 90 57.54 -3.97 -35.51
C ASP A 90 57.14 -5.30 -34.86
N GLY A 91 56.47 -6.20 -35.60
CA GLY A 91 56.04 -7.50 -35.10
C GLY A 91 54.81 -7.48 -34.21
N ARG A 92 54.12 -6.33 -34.07
CA ARG A 92 52.94 -6.21 -33.22
C ARG A 92 51.76 -7.03 -33.76
N LEU A 93 51.17 -7.87 -32.92
CA LEU A 93 49.93 -8.61 -33.16
C LEU A 93 48.80 -8.01 -32.34
N THR A 94 47.71 -7.58 -32.98
CA THR A 94 46.54 -6.97 -32.31
C THR A 94 45.22 -7.52 -32.85
N GLY A 95 44.16 -7.61 -32.06
CA GLY A 95 42.83 -8.01 -32.56
C GLY A 95 41.75 -8.02 -31.49
N ILE A 96 40.48 -8.16 -31.90
CA ILE A 96 39.34 -8.35 -30.99
C ILE A 96 38.54 -9.54 -31.54
N PRO A 97 38.52 -10.70 -30.87
CA PRO A 97 37.73 -11.85 -31.32
C PRO A 97 36.25 -11.66 -30.95
N PHE A 98 35.32 -12.07 -31.81
CA PHE A 98 33.90 -12.19 -31.44
C PHE A 98 33.57 -13.64 -31.06
N SER A 99 32.31 -13.91 -30.70
CA SER A 99 31.86 -15.27 -30.35
C SER A 99 31.98 -16.28 -31.50
N THR A 100 32.02 -15.81 -32.75
CA THR A 100 32.23 -16.64 -33.94
C THR A 100 33.65 -17.19 -34.05
N GLU A 101 34.60 -16.61 -33.34
CA GLU A 101 36.01 -16.98 -33.32
C GLU A 101 36.37 -17.91 -32.16
N ALA A 102 35.37 -18.48 -31.47
CA ALA A 102 35.60 -19.43 -30.39
C ALA A 102 36.42 -20.65 -30.84
N GLY A 103 37.50 -20.96 -30.12
CA GLY A 103 38.36 -22.09 -30.42
C GLY A 103 39.84 -21.86 -30.12
N LEU A 104 40.65 -22.92 -30.33
CA LEU A 104 42.09 -22.89 -30.14
C LEU A 104 42.80 -22.60 -31.47
N TYR A 105 43.62 -21.55 -31.49
CA TYR A 105 44.50 -21.21 -32.60
C TYR A 105 45.92 -21.62 -32.23
N SER A 106 46.43 -22.69 -32.84
CA SER A 106 47.73 -23.29 -32.49
C SER A 106 48.86 -22.91 -33.44
N ASP A 107 50.09 -23.16 -32.99
CA ASP A 107 51.32 -23.09 -33.80
C ASP A 107 51.58 -21.70 -34.42
N ILE A 108 51.22 -20.64 -33.72
CA ILE A 108 51.49 -19.25 -34.11
C ILE A 108 52.97 -18.97 -33.90
N VAL A 109 53.66 -18.51 -34.94
CA VAL A 109 55.12 -18.26 -34.89
C VAL A 109 55.42 -16.88 -35.45
N ILE A 110 56.05 -16.02 -34.65
CA ILE A 110 56.55 -14.71 -35.08
C ILE A 110 58.07 -14.80 -35.27
N ALA A 111 58.54 -14.38 -36.44
CA ALA A 111 59.95 -14.36 -36.81
C ALA A 111 60.40 -12.96 -37.24
N VAL A 112 61.68 -12.67 -37.05
CA VAL A 112 62.32 -11.44 -37.52
C VAL A 112 63.55 -11.78 -38.36
N SER A 113 63.72 -11.08 -39.47
CA SER A 113 64.88 -11.20 -40.35
C SER A 113 65.51 -9.84 -40.63
N ASP A 114 66.83 -9.83 -40.69
CA ASP A 114 67.68 -8.70 -41.13
C ASP A 114 68.02 -8.79 -42.64
N GLY A 115 67.42 -9.74 -43.37
CA GLY A 115 67.72 -10.04 -44.77
C GLY A 115 68.81 -11.09 -45.01
N VAL A 116 69.52 -11.53 -43.97
CA VAL A 116 70.56 -12.58 -44.01
C VAL A 116 70.23 -13.72 -43.05
N ASN A 117 69.95 -13.38 -41.80
CA ASN A 117 69.58 -14.28 -40.72
C ASN A 117 68.07 -14.19 -40.45
N THR A 118 67.49 -15.24 -39.88
CA THR A 118 66.12 -15.26 -39.39
C THR A 118 66.09 -15.96 -38.05
N VAL A 119 65.51 -15.31 -37.05
CA VAL A 119 65.23 -15.90 -35.73
C VAL A 119 63.74 -15.83 -35.44
N GLN A 120 63.24 -16.72 -34.59
CA GLN A 120 61.82 -16.82 -34.29
C GLN A 120 61.59 -17.03 -32.80
N LEU A 121 60.43 -16.55 -32.33
CA LEU A 121 59.89 -16.94 -31.04
C LEU A 121 59.52 -18.44 -31.04
N PRO A 122 59.49 -19.09 -29.87
CA PRO A 122 58.80 -20.36 -29.73
C PRO A 122 57.35 -20.26 -30.24
N ALA A 123 56.86 -21.34 -30.84
CA ALA A 123 55.46 -21.40 -31.25
C ALA A 123 54.54 -21.30 -30.03
N PHE A 124 53.42 -20.59 -30.18
CA PHE A 124 52.41 -20.42 -29.12
C PHE A 124 51.00 -20.64 -29.67
N SER A 125 50.04 -20.77 -28.75
CA SER A 125 48.62 -20.90 -29.08
C SER A 125 47.79 -19.83 -28.38
N ILE A 126 46.67 -19.43 -28.97
CA ILE A 126 45.67 -18.56 -28.36
C ILE A 126 44.34 -19.31 -28.27
N LEU A 127 43.83 -19.52 -27.06
CA LEU A 127 42.47 -20.02 -26.82
C LEU A 127 41.50 -18.83 -26.75
N VAL A 128 40.53 -18.80 -27.65
CA VAL A 128 39.45 -17.82 -27.66
C VAL A 128 38.21 -18.47 -27.06
N ARG A 129 37.68 -17.90 -25.97
CA ARG A 129 36.50 -18.43 -25.26
C ARG A 129 35.57 -17.31 -24.79
N GLU A 130 34.41 -17.68 -24.27
CA GLU A 130 33.50 -16.72 -23.62
C GLU A 130 34.23 -16.03 -22.45
N SER A 131 34.10 -14.71 -22.32
CA SER A 131 34.59 -13.98 -21.14
C SER A 131 33.79 -14.42 -19.91
N ILE A 132 34.44 -14.45 -18.76
CA ILE A 132 33.78 -14.73 -17.48
C ILE A 132 32.96 -13.48 -17.11
N GLN A 133 31.64 -13.63 -16.94
CA GLN A 133 30.73 -12.55 -16.54
C GLN A 133 29.93 -12.96 -15.30
N LEU A 134 29.93 -12.07 -14.30
CA LEU A 134 29.29 -12.25 -12.99
C LEU A 134 28.48 -10.99 -12.68
N HIS A 135 27.16 -11.10 -12.66
CA HIS A 135 26.27 -9.96 -12.39
C HIS A 135 25.33 -10.28 -11.23
N LEU A 136 25.45 -9.49 -10.15
CA LEU A 136 24.63 -9.57 -8.97
C LEU A 136 23.65 -8.39 -8.95
N SER A 137 22.38 -8.65 -8.62
CA SER A 137 21.31 -7.66 -8.60
C SER A 137 20.32 -7.92 -7.45
N GLY A 138 19.56 -6.88 -7.07
CA GLY A 138 18.57 -6.93 -5.99
C GLY A 138 18.57 -5.65 -5.17
N GLU A 139 17.41 -5.31 -4.59
CA GLU A 139 17.23 -4.13 -3.73
C GLU A 139 16.73 -4.57 -2.35
N PRO A 140 17.62 -4.59 -1.32
CA PRO A 140 17.22 -4.91 0.04
C PRO A 140 16.31 -3.85 0.66
N GLU A 141 15.39 -4.27 1.53
CA GLU A 141 14.61 -3.32 2.31
C GLU A 141 15.50 -2.58 3.32
N GLY A 142 15.36 -1.25 3.37
CA GLY A 142 16.17 -0.39 4.25
C GLY A 142 15.68 -0.28 5.69
N VAL A 143 14.60 -0.98 6.05
CA VAL A 143 14.00 -0.96 7.38
C VAL A 143 13.69 -2.39 7.80
N SER A 144 13.99 -2.71 9.05
CA SER A 144 13.49 -3.91 9.73
C SER A 144 12.78 -3.48 11.02
N THR A 145 11.83 -4.27 11.50
CA THR A 145 11.12 -3.99 12.76
C THR A 145 11.33 -5.15 13.72
N LEU A 146 11.30 -4.86 15.03
CA LEU A 146 11.42 -5.88 16.08
C LEU A 146 10.50 -7.09 15.81
N GLU A 147 10.94 -8.29 16.18
CA GLU A 147 10.12 -9.52 16.14
C GLU A 147 9.65 -9.98 14.74
N ASN A 148 9.93 -9.22 13.68
CA ASN A 148 9.65 -9.61 12.30
C ASN A 148 10.88 -10.24 11.63
N GLU A 149 10.64 -11.28 10.82
CA GLU A 149 11.69 -11.90 10.03
C GLU A 149 12.05 -10.99 8.84
N TYR A 150 13.29 -10.50 8.83
CA TYR A 150 13.90 -9.89 7.67
C TYR A 150 14.41 -11.00 6.75
N VAL A 151 14.12 -10.91 5.44
CA VAL A 151 14.59 -11.85 4.43
C VAL A 151 14.97 -11.10 3.16
N PHE A 152 16.20 -11.28 2.67
CA PHE A 152 16.65 -10.78 1.37
C PHE A 152 17.53 -11.81 0.68
N GLN A 153 17.27 -12.09 -0.60
CA GLN A 153 18.14 -12.93 -1.43
C GLN A 153 18.41 -12.23 -2.77
N PRO A 154 19.68 -12.00 -3.14
CA PRO A 154 20.03 -11.36 -4.40
C PRO A 154 19.85 -12.32 -5.59
N SER A 155 19.69 -11.74 -6.78
CA SER A 155 19.63 -12.47 -8.05
C SER A 155 21.00 -12.47 -8.74
N LEU A 156 21.46 -13.66 -9.14
CA LEU A 156 22.75 -13.87 -9.80
C LEU A 156 22.57 -14.30 -11.26
N SER A 157 23.25 -13.60 -12.17
CA SER A 157 23.39 -13.97 -13.58
C SER A 157 24.84 -14.29 -13.92
N LEU A 158 25.07 -15.41 -14.62
CA LEU A 158 26.37 -15.99 -14.94
C LEU A 158 26.51 -16.21 -16.45
N SER A 159 27.72 -16.01 -16.99
CA SER A 159 28.08 -16.51 -18.32
C SER A 159 28.09 -18.05 -18.35
N SER A 160 27.92 -18.65 -19.52
CA SER A 160 27.67 -20.10 -19.65
C SER A 160 28.88 -20.98 -19.28
N ASN A 161 30.06 -20.37 -19.25
CA ASN A 161 31.33 -20.97 -18.85
C ASN A 161 31.59 -20.96 -17.32
N ILE A 162 30.64 -20.52 -16.49
CA ILE A 162 30.73 -20.57 -15.02
C ILE A 162 29.88 -21.72 -14.47
N ASP A 163 30.50 -22.60 -13.69
CA ASP A 163 29.79 -23.56 -12.86
C ASP A 163 29.24 -22.85 -11.61
N SER A 164 27.91 -22.75 -11.51
CA SER A 164 27.23 -22.10 -10.38
C SER A 164 27.52 -22.77 -9.04
N ALA A 165 27.94 -24.03 -9.00
CA ALA A 165 28.35 -24.69 -7.76
C ALA A 165 29.70 -24.19 -7.21
N ARG A 166 30.43 -23.39 -8.00
CA ARG A 166 31.75 -22.85 -7.63
C ARG A 166 31.72 -21.35 -7.29
N VAL A 167 30.55 -20.72 -7.30
CA VAL A 167 30.40 -19.34 -6.82
C VAL A 167 30.28 -19.35 -5.30
N SER A 168 30.78 -18.30 -4.66
CA SER A 168 30.68 -18.14 -3.22
C SER A 168 30.18 -16.74 -2.91
N TYR A 169 29.14 -16.65 -2.10
CA TYR A 169 28.63 -15.37 -1.62
C TYR A 169 29.38 -14.93 -0.36
N GLY A 170 29.59 -13.62 -0.27
CA GLY A 170 30.20 -12.95 0.87
C GLY A 170 29.34 -11.79 1.34
N ILE A 171 29.51 -11.38 2.58
CA ILE A 171 28.85 -10.22 3.15
C ILE A 171 29.80 -9.47 4.06
N SER A 172 29.80 -8.15 3.97
CA SER A 172 30.49 -7.25 4.90
C SER A 172 29.50 -6.41 5.70
N ASN A 173 29.91 -5.97 6.89
CA ASN A 173 29.08 -5.22 7.84
C ASN A 173 27.74 -5.87 8.21
N LYS A 174 27.64 -7.21 8.12
CA LYS A 174 26.43 -7.96 8.48
C LYS A 174 26.03 -7.70 9.94
N PRO A 175 24.78 -7.33 10.21
CA PRO A 175 24.26 -7.26 11.58
C PRO A 175 24.43 -8.59 12.34
N ALA A 176 24.66 -8.50 13.65
CA ALA A 176 24.87 -9.68 14.50
C ALA A 176 23.61 -10.57 14.60
N TRP A 177 22.43 -9.96 14.56
CA TRP A 177 21.14 -10.63 14.62
C TRP A 177 20.72 -11.35 13.33
N MET A 178 21.51 -11.22 12.26
CA MET A 178 21.25 -11.86 10.96
C MET A 178 22.12 -13.10 10.71
N ALA A 179 21.55 -14.09 10.04
CA ALA A 179 22.22 -15.19 9.38
C ALA A 179 22.47 -14.86 7.89
N PHE A 180 23.54 -15.42 7.31
CA PHE A 180 23.84 -15.29 5.89
C PHE A 180 24.28 -16.64 5.32
N ASP A 181 23.61 -17.08 4.26
CA ASP A 181 23.95 -18.30 3.53
C ASP A 181 24.94 -18.00 2.40
N THR A 182 26.16 -18.50 2.53
CA THR A 182 27.24 -18.29 1.55
C THR A 182 27.04 -19.05 0.24
N GLY A 183 26.12 -20.00 0.17
CA GLY A 183 25.77 -20.73 -1.06
C GLY A 183 24.70 -20.04 -1.90
N THR A 184 23.80 -19.27 -1.27
CA THR A 184 22.64 -18.67 -1.94
C THR A 184 22.62 -17.14 -1.89
N GLY A 185 23.39 -16.53 -1.00
CA GLY A 185 23.34 -15.10 -0.72
C GLY A 185 22.16 -14.69 0.16
N LEU A 186 21.38 -15.64 0.71
CA LEU A 186 20.24 -15.37 1.57
C LEU A 186 20.70 -14.71 2.87
N LEU A 187 20.26 -13.47 3.10
CA LEU A 187 20.37 -12.74 4.35
C LEU A 187 19.03 -12.82 5.08
N SER A 188 19.01 -13.40 6.28
CA SER A 188 17.76 -13.50 7.06
C SER A 188 17.98 -13.33 8.56
N GLY A 189 16.94 -12.97 9.31
CA GLY A 189 17.02 -12.89 10.77
C GLY A 189 15.84 -12.16 11.41
N VAL A 190 15.70 -12.29 12.73
CA VAL A 190 14.66 -11.62 13.52
C VAL A 190 15.35 -10.70 14.53
N PRO A 191 15.20 -9.36 14.44
CA PRO A 191 15.82 -8.44 15.39
C PRO A 191 15.05 -8.43 16.72
N GLY A 192 15.79 -8.43 17.83
CA GLY A 192 15.27 -8.23 19.17
C GLY A 192 15.42 -6.79 19.65
N PRO A 193 14.88 -6.42 20.82
CA PRO A 193 14.93 -5.05 21.33
C PRO A 193 16.35 -4.45 21.45
N ALA A 194 17.37 -5.30 21.60
CA ALA A 194 18.77 -4.88 21.66
C ALA A 194 19.33 -4.47 20.28
N ASP A 195 18.63 -4.76 19.20
CA ASP A 195 19.05 -4.53 17.83
C ASP A 195 18.53 -3.21 17.26
N LEU A 196 17.87 -2.36 18.06
CA LEU A 196 17.35 -1.06 17.61
C LEU A 196 18.46 -0.12 17.10
N GLY A 197 18.20 0.53 15.97
CA GLY A 197 19.08 1.54 15.38
C GLY A 197 19.55 1.20 13.97
N TRP A 198 20.60 1.87 13.53
CA TRP A 198 21.11 1.79 12.16
C TRP A 198 22.26 0.80 12.03
N TYR A 199 22.17 -0.08 11.04
CA TYR A 199 23.25 -0.91 10.51
C TYR A 199 23.59 -0.40 9.12
N LYS A 200 24.83 0.00 8.91
CA LYS A 200 25.22 0.76 7.72
C LYS A 200 26.23 0.04 6.86
N ASP A 201 26.28 0.46 5.60
CA ASP A 201 27.29 0.05 4.63
C ASP A 201 27.36 -1.49 4.49
N ILE A 202 26.22 -2.16 4.53
CA ILE A 202 26.12 -3.61 4.32
C ILE A 202 26.36 -3.87 2.83
N VAL A 203 27.29 -4.77 2.51
CA VAL A 203 27.61 -5.12 1.12
C VAL A 203 27.56 -6.63 0.96
N ILE A 204 26.72 -7.11 0.04
CA ILE A 204 26.71 -8.50 -0.39
C ILE A 204 27.51 -8.60 -1.68
N SER A 205 28.47 -9.50 -1.68
CA SER A 205 29.35 -9.80 -2.82
C SER A 205 29.17 -11.24 -3.27
N VAL A 206 29.52 -11.53 -4.51
CA VAL A 206 29.65 -12.89 -5.03
C VAL A 206 30.98 -13.00 -5.76
N SER A 207 31.68 -14.11 -5.56
CA SER A 207 33.00 -14.36 -6.14
C SER A 207 33.06 -15.69 -6.89
N TYR A 208 33.82 -15.70 -7.97
CA TYR A 208 34.22 -16.88 -8.73
C TYR A 208 35.70 -16.76 -9.08
N GLN A 209 36.55 -17.63 -8.50
CA GLN A 209 38.01 -17.50 -8.58
C GLN A 209 38.47 -16.10 -8.12
N ASP A 210 39.20 -15.36 -8.96
CA ASP A 210 39.69 -14.01 -8.66
C ASP A 210 38.69 -12.90 -9.06
N LEU A 211 37.53 -13.26 -9.63
CA LEU A 211 36.49 -12.29 -10.01
C LEU A 211 35.50 -12.11 -8.86
N THR A 212 35.24 -10.85 -8.49
CA THR A 212 34.24 -10.46 -7.49
C THR A 212 33.34 -9.37 -8.07
N THR A 213 32.04 -9.45 -7.78
CA THR A 213 31.07 -8.37 -7.99
C THR A 213 30.22 -8.19 -6.74
N GLU A 214 29.62 -7.02 -6.58
CA GLU A 214 28.89 -6.65 -5.36
C GLU A 214 27.63 -5.85 -5.69
N LEU A 215 26.65 -5.93 -4.77
CA LEU A 215 25.55 -4.97 -4.75
C LEU A 215 26.05 -3.60 -4.29
N PRO A 216 25.35 -2.51 -4.65
CA PRO A 216 25.51 -1.24 -3.95
C PRO A 216 25.35 -1.43 -2.44
N ALA A 217 26.17 -0.73 -1.66
CA ALA A 217 26.05 -0.73 -0.22
C ALA A 217 24.66 -0.24 0.21
N PHE A 218 24.10 -0.86 1.25
CA PHE A 218 22.79 -0.52 1.77
C PHE A 218 22.79 -0.47 3.30
N ASP A 219 21.83 0.26 3.85
CA ASP A 219 21.62 0.43 5.28
C ASP A 219 20.33 -0.31 5.70
N ILE A 220 20.29 -0.79 6.94
CA ILE A 220 19.07 -1.30 7.58
C ILE A 220 18.86 -0.51 8.87
N GLU A 221 17.72 0.17 8.98
CA GLU A 221 17.25 0.74 10.25
C GLU A 221 16.32 -0.25 10.95
N VAL A 222 16.73 -0.77 12.10
CA VAL A 222 15.87 -1.55 12.99
C VAL A 222 15.07 -0.60 13.87
N LYS A 223 13.75 -0.61 13.69
CA LYS A 223 12.80 0.19 14.46
C LYS A 223 12.02 -0.67 15.45
N PRO A 224 11.48 -0.06 16.52
CA PRO A 224 10.38 -0.68 17.24
C PRO A 224 9.27 -1.00 16.24
N LEU A 225 8.51 -2.07 16.46
CA LEU A 225 7.18 -2.13 15.88
C LEU A 225 6.44 -0.85 16.31
N SER A 226 6.08 -0.01 15.36
CA SER A 226 5.32 1.19 15.64
C SER A 226 4.08 1.18 14.77
N ASN A 227 2.98 0.81 15.40
CA ASN A 227 1.64 0.98 14.87
C ASN A 227 1.23 2.45 14.78
N TYR A 228 2.17 3.40 14.74
CA TYR A 228 1.93 4.84 14.76
C TYR A 228 2.68 5.55 13.62
N ILE A 229 2.63 4.98 12.41
CA ILE A 229 3.18 5.62 11.21
C ILE A 229 2.34 6.86 10.88
N THR A 230 2.96 8.03 10.81
CA THR A 230 2.26 9.28 10.46
C THR A 230 2.60 9.79 9.06
N GLY A 231 1.69 10.56 8.48
CA GLY A 231 1.88 11.25 7.20
C GLY A 231 1.56 10.39 5.97
N ASN A 232 2.08 10.83 4.81
CA ASN A 232 1.68 10.35 3.48
C ASN A 232 2.67 9.34 2.87
N ARG A 233 3.48 8.66 3.68
CA ARG A 233 4.37 7.59 3.19
C ARG A 233 3.53 6.49 2.53
N VAL A 234 3.94 6.02 1.36
CA VAL A 234 3.31 4.87 0.71
C VAL A 234 3.54 3.63 1.59
N ILE A 235 2.48 2.90 1.90
CA ILE A 235 2.53 1.63 2.63
C ILE A 235 1.97 0.57 1.68
N THR A 236 2.87 -0.21 1.09
CA THR A 236 2.51 -1.31 0.21
C THR A 236 2.10 -2.51 1.07
N PRO A 237 0.91 -3.10 0.86
CA PRO A 237 0.50 -4.30 1.59
C PRO A 237 1.44 -5.47 1.31
N ASN A 238 1.88 -6.13 2.38
CA ASN A 238 2.57 -7.42 2.28
C ASN A 238 1.53 -8.54 2.45
N TYR A 239 1.13 -9.16 1.35
CA TYR A 239 0.13 -10.24 1.36
C TYR A 239 0.65 -11.59 1.88
N GLY A 240 1.99 -11.74 1.99
CA GLY A 240 2.64 -13.03 2.22
C GLY A 240 2.50 -14.00 1.04
N ALA A 241 2.98 -15.24 1.22
CA ALA A 241 2.89 -16.29 0.19
C ALA A 241 1.48 -16.90 0.08
N THR A 242 0.69 -16.83 1.16
CA THR A 242 -0.66 -17.37 1.25
C THR A 242 -1.57 -16.42 2.01
N VAL A 243 -2.87 -16.50 1.74
CA VAL A 243 -3.89 -15.88 2.60
C VAL A 243 -3.77 -16.45 4.03
N PRO A 244 -3.92 -15.64 5.09
CA PRO A 244 -3.97 -16.17 6.45
C PRO A 244 -5.07 -17.23 6.58
N ALA A 245 -4.77 -18.32 7.30
CA ALA A 245 -5.81 -19.25 7.71
C ALA A 245 -6.78 -18.58 8.69
N LYS A 246 -8.02 -19.07 8.80
CA LYS A 246 -8.95 -18.61 9.83
C LYS A 246 -8.32 -18.74 11.22
N GLY A 247 -8.36 -17.66 12.01
CA GLY A 247 -7.74 -17.55 13.33
C GLY A 247 -6.23 -17.30 13.33
N GLU A 248 -5.56 -17.33 12.17
CA GLU A 248 -4.14 -17.00 12.06
C GLU A 248 -3.94 -15.50 12.32
N LYS A 249 -2.98 -15.20 13.19
CA LYS A 249 -2.56 -13.83 13.50
C LYS A 249 -1.29 -13.50 12.73
N ARG A 250 -1.25 -12.31 12.13
CA ARG A 250 -0.07 -11.76 11.47
C ARG A 250 0.22 -10.35 11.95
N LEU A 251 1.48 -9.98 11.92
CA LEU A 251 1.91 -8.60 12.07
C LEU A 251 2.11 -8.01 10.68
N ASP A 252 1.54 -6.84 10.43
CA ASP A 252 1.95 -6.02 9.30
C ASP A 252 3.43 -5.64 9.48
N PRO A 253 4.33 -5.94 8.53
CA PRO A 253 5.75 -5.69 8.72
C PRO A 253 6.13 -4.21 8.64
N VAL A 254 5.28 -3.37 8.05
CA VAL A 254 5.54 -1.93 7.85
C VAL A 254 4.92 -1.11 8.98
N THR A 255 3.71 -1.45 9.39
CA THR A 255 2.97 -0.73 10.44
C THR A 255 3.01 -1.44 11.78
N GLY A 256 3.30 -2.74 11.86
CA GLY A 256 3.21 -3.48 13.11
C GLY A 256 1.77 -3.71 13.60
N ALA A 257 0.75 -3.42 12.79
CA ALA A 257 -0.63 -3.73 13.12
C ALA A 257 -0.84 -5.24 13.26
N GLN A 258 -1.51 -5.66 14.34
CA GLN A 258 -1.90 -7.05 14.54
C GLN A 258 -3.19 -7.35 13.79
N LEU A 259 -3.09 -8.23 12.80
CA LEU A 259 -4.20 -8.65 11.94
C LEU A 259 -4.58 -10.11 12.24
N MET A 260 -5.85 -10.44 12.06
CA MET A 260 -6.34 -11.82 12.12
C MET A 260 -7.46 -12.03 11.10
N ARG A 261 -7.41 -13.12 10.31
CA ARG A 261 -8.57 -13.54 9.51
C ARG A 261 -9.59 -14.18 10.44
N LEU A 262 -10.79 -13.61 10.54
CA LEU A 262 -11.82 -14.10 11.45
C LEU A 262 -12.73 -15.14 10.83
N THR A 263 -13.00 -15.04 9.54
CA THR A 263 -14.02 -15.86 8.91
C THR A 263 -13.43 -16.77 7.84
N ASP A 264 -14.12 -17.89 7.65
CA ASP A 264 -14.09 -18.69 6.44
C ASP A 264 -15.52 -18.72 5.90
N ALA A 265 -15.77 -18.04 4.78
CA ALA A 265 -17.10 -17.88 4.22
C ALA A 265 -17.75 -19.24 3.87
N SER A 266 -16.96 -20.29 3.65
CA SER A 266 -17.48 -21.65 3.40
C SER A 266 -18.16 -22.28 4.62
N GLU A 267 -17.91 -21.75 5.83
CA GLU A 267 -18.60 -22.16 7.06
C GLU A 267 -19.96 -21.45 7.24
N LEU A 268 -20.23 -20.40 6.45
CA LEU A 268 -21.45 -19.60 6.54
C LEU A 268 -22.52 -20.14 5.57
N GLU A 269 -23.58 -20.72 6.13
CA GLU A 269 -24.62 -21.37 5.34
C GLU A 269 -25.24 -20.41 4.30
N ASN A 270 -25.30 -20.85 3.03
CA ASN A 270 -25.84 -20.09 1.90
C ASN A 270 -25.13 -18.75 1.61
N SER A 271 -23.89 -18.57 2.05
CA SER A 271 -23.09 -17.41 1.72
C SER A 271 -21.84 -17.77 0.92
N SER A 272 -21.45 -16.90 -0.02
CA SER A 272 -20.14 -16.92 -0.65
C SER A 272 -19.17 -15.90 -0.06
N ASP A 273 -19.66 -15.02 0.81
CA ASP A 273 -18.88 -13.93 1.41
C ASP A 273 -19.14 -13.85 2.92
N ALA A 274 -18.16 -13.35 3.65
CA ALA A 274 -18.32 -12.89 5.02
C ALA A 274 -18.06 -11.38 5.05
N LEU A 275 -19.07 -10.62 5.49
CA LEU A 275 -19.07 -9.17 5.39
C LEU A 275 -19.30 -8.51 6.75
N ILE A 276 -18.60 -7.42 7.01
CA ILE A 276 -19.21 -6.35 7.80
C ILE A 276 -19.95 -5.42 6.84
N VAL A 277 -21.06 -4.87 7.30
CA VAL A 277 -21.92 -4.01 6.48
C VAL A 277 -21.59 -2.57 6.81
N TYR A 278 -20.96 -1.90 5.85
CA TYR A 278 -20.61 -0.48 5.90
C TYR A 278 -19.69 -0.09 7.09
N SER A 279 -19.37 1.20 7.18
CA SER A 279 -18.35 1.72 8.11
C SER A 279 -18.92 2.51 9.31
N ARG A 280 -20.24 2.79 9.29
CA ARG A 280 -20.87 3.83 10.14
C ARG A 280 -21.36 3.38 11.52
N TYR A 281 -21.29 2.09 11.83
CA TYR A 281 -21.70 1.56 13.11
C TYR A 281 -20.77 0.43 13.55
N SER A 282 -20.69 0.18 14.85
CA SER A 282 -19.83 -0.87 15.39
C SER A 282 -20.43 -2.25 15.13
N PRO A 283 -19.70 -3.17 14.45
CA PRO A 283 -20.19 -4.53 14.22
C PRO A 283 -19.99 -5.44 15.44
N GLU A 284 -19.17 -5.02 16.41
CA GLU A 284 -18.90 -5.72 17.65
C GLU A 284 -19.80 -5.19 18.77
N ASN A 285 -20.25 -6.07 19.64
CA ASN A 285 -21.00 -5.68 20.83
C ASN A 285 -20.13 -4.90 21.83
N VAL A 286 -20.77 -4.19 22.76
CA VAL A 286 -20.05 -3.42 23.78
C VAL A 286 -19.21 -4.27 24.74
N GLY A 287 -19.51 -5.56 24.87
CA GLY A 287 -18.73 -6.52 25.67
C GLY A 287 -17.42 -6.92 25.00
N GLY A 288 -17.32 -6.77 23.68
CA GLY A 288 -16.14 -7.11 22.92
C GLY A 288 -15.94 -8.61 22.68
N ASP A 289 -16.98 -9.41 22.88
CA ASP A 289 -16.99 -10.87 22.81
C ASP A 289 -17.94 -11.44 21.74
N ALA A 290 -18.67 -10.58 21.01
CA ALA A 290 -19.56 -10.97 19.92
C ALA A 290 -19.50 -9.97 18.74
N LEU A 291 -19.33 -10.48 17.52
CA LEU A 291 -19.26 -9.71 16.27
C LEU A 291 -20.36 -10.13 15.30
N LEU A 292 -21.06 -9.16 14.69
CA LEU A 292 -22.01 -9.40 13.61
C LEU A 292 -21.28 -9.53 12.26
N VAL A 293 -21.54 -10.64 11.57
CA VAL A 293 -21.06 -10.94 10.23
C VAL A 293 -22.25 -11.24 9.33
N PHE A 294 -22.26 -10.66 8.14
CA PHE A 294 -23.36 -10.75 7.17
C PHE A 294 -22.96 -11.58 5.95
N GLY A 295 -23.96 -12.27 5.38
CA GLY A 295 -23.79 -13.05 4.16
C GLY A 295 -24.04 -12.24 2.90
N THR A 296 -23.61 -12.79 1.77
CA THR A 296 -23.76 -12.19 0.43
C THR A 296 -25.23 -11.97 0.04
N ASP A 297 -26.13 -12.82 0.55
CA ASP A 297 -27.55 -12.85 0.21
C ASP A 297 -28.35 -11.67 0.81
N SER A 298 -27.72 -10.84 1.66
CA SER A 298 -28.34 -9.73 2.41
C SER A 298 -29.47 -10.16 3.36
N ASN A 299 -29.73 -11.46 3.50
CA ASN A 299 -30.80 -12.06 4.30
C ASN A 299 -30.27 -12.77 5.52
N SER A 300 -29.01 -13.18 5.51
CA SER A 300 -28.40 -14.03 6.53
C SER A 300 -27.29 -13.28 7.28
N SER A 301 -27.17 -13.58 8.57
CA SER A 301 -26.11 -13.07 9.43
C SER A 301 -25.82 -14.03 10.57
N TRP A 302 -24.61 -13.92 11.10
CA TRP A 302 -24.07 -14.72 12.16
C TRP A 302 -23.45 -13.83 13.22
N VAL A 303 -23.50 -14.29 14.45
CA VAL A 303 -22.71 -13.77 15.55
C VAL A 303 -21.48 -14.66 15.66
N VAL A 304 -20.29 -14.08 15.62
CA VAL A 304 -19.01 -14.80 15.70
C VAL A 304 -18.16 -14.26 16.86
N HIS A 305 -17.30 -15.11 17.43
CA HIS A 305 -16.40 -14.70 18.49
C HIS A 305 -15.25 -13.84 17.91
N PRO A 306 -15.01 -12.62 18.41
CA PRO A 306 -13.99 -11.73 17.85
C PRO A 306 -12.54 -12.19 18.05
N ASP A 307 -12.25 -13.16 18.92
CA ASP A 307 -10.87 -13.57 19.20
C ASP A 307 -10.43 -14.83 18.43
N ASN A 308 -11.37 -15.60 17.87
CA ASN A 308 -11.07 -16.84 17.16
C ASN A 308 -11.95 -17.12 15.93
N GLY A 309 -13.04 -16.36 15.72
CA GLY A 309 -13.94 -16.54 14.59
C GLY A 309 -14.96 -17.67 14.75
N ASP A 310 -15.12 -18.27 15.93
CA ASP A 310 -16.11 -19.31 16.15
C ASP A 310 -17.53 -18.75 15.99
N ILE A 311 -18.38 -19.47 15.25
CA ILE A 311 -19.78 -19.08 15.08
C ILE A 311 -20.53 -19.36 16.40
N ILE A 312 -21.05 -18.29 17.01
CA ILE A 312 -21.88 -18.36 18.23
C ILE A 312 -23.31 -18.76 17.85
N THR A 313 -23.91 -18.07 16.87
CA THR A 313 -25.26 -18.37 16.39
C THR A 313 -25.54 -17.73 15.03
N ALA A 314 -26.44 -18.32 14.24
CA ALA A 314 -27.06 -17.66 13.09
C ALA A 314 -28.32 -16.92 13.55
N LEU A 315 -28.51 -15.68 13.11
CA LEU A 315 -29.66 -14.88 13.54
C LEU A 315 -30.91 -15.20 12.70
N VAL A 316 -32.03 -15.47 13.38
CA VAL A 316 -33.32 -15.74 12.75
C VAL A 316 -34.45 -14.89 13.33
N ASP A 317 -35.54 -14.76 12.56
CA ASP A 317 -36.77 -14.10 12.97
C ASP A 317 -37.68 -14.99 13.84
N ASP A 318 -38.87 -14.49 14.16
CA ASP A 318 -39.91 -15.18 14.93
C ASP A 318 -40.40 -16.51 14.31
N LYS A 319 -40.09 -16.76 13.04
CA LYS A 319 -40.47 -17.97 12.29
C LYS A 319 -39.28 -18.86 11.96
N GLY A 320 -38.10 -18.58 12.54
CA GLY A 320 -36.87 -19.33 12.26
C GLY A 320 -36.27 -19.03 10.90
N LYS A 321 -36.67 -17.95 10.21
CA LYS A 321 -36.08 -17.54 8.94
C LYS A 321 -34.89 -16.62 9.19
N ALA A 322 -33.81 -16.81 8.44
CA ALA A 322 -32.62 -15.96 8.51
C ALA A 322 -32.93 -14.45 8.44
N ILE A 323 -32.26 -13.69 9.31
CA ILE A 323 -32.19 -12.23 9.27
C ILE A 323 -30.74 -11.77 9.03
N GLY A 324 -30.58 -10.61 8.41
CA GLY A 324 -29.31 -10.14 7.85
C GLY A 324 -29.40 -8.67 7.43
N GLU A 325 -28.52 -8.24 6.52
CA GLU A 325 -28.29 -6.84 6.13
C GLU A 325 -29.58 -6.03 5.94
N LYS A 326 -30.54 -6.57 5.18
CA LYS A 326 -31.81 -5.89 4.88
C LYS A 326 -32.75 -5.64 6.06
N HIS A 327 -32.48 -6.30 7.20
CA HIS A 327 -33.21 -6.18 8.45
C HIS A 327 -32.54 -5.19 9.41
N GLU A 328 -31.43 -4.56 9.00
CA GLU A 328 -30.78 -3.44 9.69
C GLU A 328 -30.42 -3.78 11.15
N ILE A 329 -29.77 -4.93 11.32
CA ILE A 329 -29.43 -5.45 12.65
C ILE A 329 -28.38 -4.53 13.30
N ARG A 330 -28.62 -4.12 14.54
CA ARG A 330 -27.67 -3.34 15.36
C ARG A 330 -27.55 -3.90 16.75
N TRP A 331 -26.32 -3.86 17.29
CA TRP A 331 -26.09 -4.09 18.70
C TRP A 331 -26.71 -2.99 19.55
N HIS A 332 -27.16 -3.36 20.74
CA HIS A 332 -27.41 -2.42 21.82
C HIS A 332 -26.08 -1.82 22.28
N GLY A 333 -26.00 -0.50 22.37
CA GLY A 333 -24.73 0.21 22.56
C GLY A 333 -24.32 0.51 24.01
N THR A 334 -24.98 -0.09 25.02
CA THR A 334 -24.58 0.03 26.44
C THR A 334 -24.42 -1.32 27.14
N ALA A 335 -23.56 -1.35 28.17
CA ALA A 335 -23.12 -2.58 28.84
C ALA A 335 -24.19 -3.29 29.72
N ASP A 336 -25.37 -2.70 29.90
CA ASP A 336 -26.50 -3.29 30.61
C ASP A 336 -27.18 -4.42 29.81
N HIS A 337 -27.08 -4.37 28.47
CA HIS A 337 -27.58 -5.41 27.57
C HIS A 337 -26.56 -5.76 26.47
N PRO A 338 -25.39 -6.31 26.83
CA PRO A 338 -24.26 -6.45 25.91
C PRO A 338 -24.51 -7.44 24.77
N ASN A 339 -25.47 -8.36 24.91
CA ASN A 339 -25.78 -9.36 23.89
C ASN A 339 -27.09 -9.06 23.15
N ARG A 340 -27.64 -7.86 23.32
CA ARG A 340 -28.90 -7.47 22.71
C ARG A 340 -28.67 -6.94 21.31
N VAL A 341 -29.52 -7.36 20.38
CA VAL A 341 -29.65 -6.76 19.05
C VAL A 341 -31.07 -6.29 18.79
N TYR A 342 -31.20 -5.31 17.91
CA TYR A 342 -32.46 -4.83 17.36
C TYR A 342 -32.49 -5.06 15.85
N TYR A 343 -33.68 -5.24 15.28
CA TYR A 343 -33.87 -5.39 13.83
C TYR A 343 -35.27 -4.99 13.38
N VAL A 344 -35.42 -4.68 12.10
CA VAL A 344 -36.72 -4.37 11.46
C VAL A 344 -37.17 -5.46 10.50
N LYS A 345 -38.48 -5.66 10.40
CA LYS A 345 -39.11 -6.61 9.47
C LYS A 345 -40.45 -6.06 8.99
N GLY A 346 -40.51 -5.60 7.75
CA GLY A 346 -41.70 -4.91 7.24
C GLY A 346 -41.98 -3.66 8.08
N MET A 347 -43.17 -3.57 8.67
CA MET A 347 -43.58 -2.46 9.55
C MET A 347 -43.26 -2.72 11.03
N GLN A 348 -42.51 -3.78 11.36
CA GLN A 348 -42.30 -4.24 12.73
C GLN A 348 -40.87 -3.99 13.19
N PHE A 349 -40.72 -3.51 14.42
CA PHE A 349 -39.44 -3.34 15.10
C PHE A 349 -39.31 -4.33 16.25
N TRP A 350 -38.20 -5.06 16.26
CA TRP A 350 -37.96 -6.22 17.11
C TRP A 350 -36.65 -6.08 17.87
N MET A 351 -36.54 -6.85 18.95
CA MET A 351 -35.34 -7.03 19.74
C MET A 351 -35.11 -8.52 19.99
N ILE A 352 -33.85 -8.92 20.09
CA ILE A 352 -33.39 -10.14 20.74
C ILE A 352 -32.48 -9.71 21.90
N ASP A 353 -32.90 -9.89 23.16
CA ASP A 353 -32.13 -9.42 24.33
C ASP A 353 -30.79 -10.16 24.52
N ASP A 354 -30.75 -11.43 24.14
CA ASP A 354 -29.55 -12.24 24.18
C ASP A 354 -29.51 -13.15 22.96
N VAL A 355 -28.61 -12.85 22.03
CA VAL A 355 -28.48 -13.59 20.77
C VAL A 355 -28.27 -15.10 20.97
N SER A 356 -27.62 -15.53 22.05
CA SER A 356 -27.42 -16.96 22.37
C SER A 356 -28.72 -17.67 22.79
N ARG A 357 -29.73 -16.91 23.20
CA ARG A 357 -31.05 -17.34 23.66
C ARG A 357 -32.16 -16.66 22.86
N GLN A 358 -31.94 -16.54 21.55
CA GLN A 358 -32.80 -15.73 20.68
C GLN A 358 -34.27 -16.14 20.69
N GLU A 359 -34.57 -17.44 20.80
CA GLU A 359 -35.97 -17.90 20.87
C GLU A 359 -36.69 -17.44 22.15
N GLN A 360 -35.98 -17.41 23.28
CA GLN A 360 -36.56 -17.07 24.58
C GLN A 360 -36.61 -15.57 24.84
N THR A 361 -35.73 -14.82 24.18
CA THR A 361 -35.52 -13.39 24.47
C THR A 361 -36.01 -12.46 23.36
N ARG A 362 -36.45 -13.00 22.22
CA ARG A 362 -37.01 -12.20 21.14
C ARG A 362 -38.35 -11.57 21.53
N LYS A 363 -38.49 -10.28 21.24
CA LYS A 363 -39.70 -9.51 21.53
C LYS A 363 -40.01 -8.53 20.41
N LEU A 364 -41.27 -8.49 19.99
CA LEU A 364 -41.79 -7.39 19.19
C LEU A 364 -41.84 -6.14 20.08
N ILE A 365 -41.08 -5.11 19.71
CA ILE A 365 -41.14 -3.82 20.41
C ILE A 365 -42.40 -3.08 19.98
N ARG A 366 -42.60 -2.91 18.67
CA ARG A 366 -43.71 -2.16 18.11
C ARG A 366 -44.03 -2.56 16.68
N ASP A 367 -45.31 -2.52 16.32
CA ASP A 367 -45.79 -2.64 14.95
C ASP A 367 -46.37 -1.28 14.51
N PHE A 368 -45.77 -0.68 13.48
CA PHE A 368 -46.11 0.66 12.99
C PHE A 368 -47.23 0.65 11.93
N SER A 369 -47.81 -0.51 11.60
CA SER A 369 -48.82 -0.64 10.54
C SER A 369 -50.07 0.22 10.79
N ALA A 370 -50.49 0.36 12.05
CA ALA A 370 -51.64 1.18 12.41
C ALA A 370 -51.33 2.69 12.34
N ASP A 371 -50.07 3.06 12.61
CA ASP A 371 -49.61 4.45 12.58
C ASP A 371 -49.47 4.97 11.13
N PHE A 372 -49.07 4.08 10.20
CA PHE A 372 -48.83 4.39 8.79
C PHE A 372 -49.50 3.35 7.88
N PRO A 373 -50.83 3.40 7.69
CA PRO A 373 -51.59 2.34 7.02
C PRO A 373 -51.30 2.17 5.52
N ASN A 374 -50.67 3.16 4.88
CA ASN A 374 -50.25 3.07 3.48
C ASN A 374 -48.87 2.39 3.34
N ALA A 375 -48.02 2.51 4.36
CA ALA A 375 -46.67 2.00 4.33
C ALA A 375 -46.64 0.48 4.52
N THR A 376 -45.68 -0.17 3.86
CA THR A 376 -45.46 -1.61 3.91
C THR A 376 -44.12 -2.01 4.52
N LYS A 377 -43.21 -1.04 4.67
CA LYS A 377 -41.90 -1.23 5.31
C LYS A 377 -41.46 0.03 6.06
N ILE A 378 -40.80 -0.15 7.20
CA ILE A 378 -39.90 0.83 7.80
C ILE A 378 -38.44 0.39 7.61
N TYR A 379 -37.57 1.33 7.29
CA TYR A 379 -36.13 1.08 7.15
C TYR A 379 -35.34 2.39 7.11
N ASN A 380 -34.06 2.33 7.45
CA ASN A 380 -33.14 3.45 7.48
C ASN A 380 -32.18 3.47 6.28
N ASP A 381 -32.29 2.47 5.40
CA ASP A 381 -31.44 2.19 4.23
C ASP A 381 -30.09 1.57 4.57
N VAL A 382 -30.07 0.65 5.56
CA VAL A 382 -28.94 -0.22 5.93
C VAL A 382 -27.74 0.51 6.54
N GLU A 383 -27.47 1.77 6.19
CA GLU A 383 -26.34 2.56 6.67
C GLU A 383 -26.64 3.34 7.96
N GLY A 384 -27.92 3.67 8.20
CA GLY A 384 -28.33 4.46 9.34
C GLY A 384 -28.17 3.72 10.67
N ASP A 385 -28.00 4.46 11.76
CA ASP A 385 -27.86 3.90 13.10
C ASP A 385 -28.80 4.57 14.12
N SER A 386 -28.95 3.90 15.26
CA SER A 386 -29.60 4.42 16.46
C SER A 386 -28.67 5.33 17.27
N SER A 387 -29.20 6.00 18.30
CA SER A 387 -28.34 6.60 19.33
C SER A 387 -27.45 5.53 19.98
N ASN A 388 -26.33 5.94 20.57
CA ASN A 388 -25.37 5.02 21.18
C ASN A 388 -25.94 4.24 22.38
N ASP A 389 -27.00 4.73 23.03
CA ASP A 389 -27.74 3.97 24.05
C ASP A 389 -28.87 3.10 23.47
N SER A 390 -29.03 3.13 22.15
CA SER A 390 -30.08 2.46 21.38
C SER A 390 -31.50 2.79 21.85
N ASP A 391 -31.71 3.92 22.53
CA ASP A 391 -33.02 4.37 22.97
C ASP A 391 -33.78 5.08 21.84
N HIS A 392 -33.07 5.83 20.99
CA HIS A 392 -33.64 6.62 19.91
C HIS A 392 -33.36 5.99 18.54
N TRP A 393 -34.41 5.89 17.72
CA TRP A 393 -34.37 5.29 16.39
C TRP A 393 -35.05 6.16 15.35
N ALA A 394 -34.58 6.10 14.10
CA ALA A 394 -35.19 6.77 12.96
C ALA A 394 -35.37 5.84 11.77
N TRP A 395 -36.49 6.00 11.07
CA TRP A 395 -36.80 5.25 9.85
C TRP A 395 -37.61 6.07 8.84
N MET A 396 -37.58 5.65 7.59
CA MET A 396 -38.57 6.01 6.58
C MET A 396 -39.70 4.99 6.61
N ALA A 397 -40.95 5.43 6.77
CA ALA A 397 -42.12 4.62 6.43
C ALA A 397 -42.39 4.74 4.93
N VAL A 398 -42.43 3.61 4.22
CA VAL A 398 -42.51 3.60 2.76
C VAL A 398 -43.56 2.66 2.20
N HIS A 399 -44.08 3.00 1.03
CA HIS A 399 -44.88 2.11 0.20
C HIS A 399 -44.26 1.97 -1.19
N TYR A 400 -44.52 0.84 -1.87
CA TYR A 400 -44.05 0.65 -3.24
C TYR A 400 -45.02 1.32 -4.22
N GLY A 401 -44.52 2.25 -5.02
CA GLY A 401 -45.33 3.08 -5.91
C GLY A 401 -44.54 3.58 -7.12
N GLU A 402 -45.16 4.45 -7.92
CA GLU A 402 -44.53 5.09 -9.07
C GLU A 402 -44.13 6.52 -8.71
N SER A 403 -42.84 6.84 -8.86
CA SER A 403 -42.31 8.18 -8.62
C SER A 403 -42.66 9.17 -9.73
N ASP A 404 -42.42 10.47 -9.52
CA ASP A 404 -42.73 11.54 -10.47
C ASP A 404 -42.09 11.38 -11.86
N ASN A 405 -41.02 10.59 -11.98
CA ASN A 405 -40.35 10.30 -13.24
C ASN A 405 -40.81 8.98 -13.90
N GLY A 406 -41.84 8.32 -13.35
CA GLY A 406 -42.37 7.05 -13.83
C GLY A 406 -41.66 5.80 -13.30
N SER A 407 -40.63 5.93 -12.45
CA SER A 407 -39.91 4.78 -11.92
C SER A 407 -40.65 4.13 -10.75
N LYS A 408 -40.78 2.81 -10.76
CA LYS A 408 -41.35 2.05 -9.63
C LYS A 408 -40.32 1.88 -8.52
N THR A 409 -40.59 2.43 -7.36
CA THR A 409 -39.68 2.49 -6.22
C THR A 409 -40.43 2.60 -4.90
N PHE A 410 -39.73 2.56 -3.78
CA PHE A 410 -40.28 2.90 -2.48
C PHE A 410 -40.41 4.42 -2.35
N LEU A 411 -41.64 4.90 -2.16
CA LEU A 411 -41.99 6.28 -1.89
C LEU A 411 -42.09 6.49 -0.37
N VAL A 412 -41.62 7.63 0.13
CA VAL A 412 -41.57 7.91 1.57
C VAL A 412 -42.84 8.62 2.02
N ASP A 413 -43.63 7.95 2.86
CA ASP A 413 -44.88 8.47 3.40
C ASP A 413 -44.65 9.34 4.64
N ALA A 414 -43.66 8.96 5.45
CA ALA A 414 -43.28 9.69 6.66
C ALA A 414 -41.83 9.40 7.06
N PHE A 415 -41.21 10.35 7.74
CA PHE A 415 -40.05 10.11 8.58
C PHE A 415 -40.51 9.82 10.00
N ILE A 416 -39.87 8.84 10.64
CA ILE A 416 -40.20 8.36 11.98
C ILE A 416 -39.03 8.68 12.90
N HIS A 417 -39.36 9.14 14.11
CA HIS A 417 -38.51 9.01 15.28
C HIS A 417 -39.25 8.18 16.33
N TYR A 418 -38.57 7.20 16.92
CA TYR A 418 -39.14 6.36 17.97
C TYR A 418 -38.17 6.26 19.16
N GLN A 419 -38.68 6.53 20.36
CA GLN A 419 -37.95 6.36 21.62
C GLN A 419 -38.46 5.12 22.37
N VAL A 420 -37.59 4.11 22.52
CA VAL A 420 -37.92 2.77 23.05
C VAL A 420 -38.37 2.84 24.50
N SER A 421 -37.63 3.55 25.35
CA SER A 421 -37.85 3.62 26.79
C SER A 421 -39.20 4.23 27.19
N LYS A 422 -39.81 5.02 26.29
CA LYS A 422 -41.08 5.73 26.53
C LYS A 422 -42.24 5.25 25.65
N ASP A 423 -41.99 4.31 24.73
CA ASP A 423 -42.93 3.97 23.64
C ASP A 423 -43.46 5.26 22.96
N LEU A 424 -42.54 6.19 22.67
CA LEU A 424 -42.88 7.51 22.16
C LEU A 424 -42.57 7.59 20.66
N LEU A 425 -43.61 7.83 19.87
CA LEU A 425 -43.53 7.99 18.42
C LEU A 425 -43.72 9.46 18.03
N HIS A 426 -42.79 9.98 17.24
CA HIS A 426 -42.94 11.22 16.48
C HIS A 426 -42.83 10.92 14.99
N SER A 427 -43.50 11.72 14.15
CA SER A 427 -43.42 11.55 12.71
C SER A 427 -43.50 12.87 11.98
N LEU A 428 -42.82 12.96 10.84
CA LEU A 428 -42.94 14.06 9.90
C LEU A 428 -43.55 13.54 8.60
N ARG A 429 -44.74 14.04 8.26
CA ARG A 429 -45.47 13.76 7.02
C ARG A 429 -45.38 14.97 6.09
N PRO A 430 -45.62 14.79 4.77
CA PRO A 430 -45.61 15.91 3.84
C PRO A 430 -46.51 17.07 4.31
N ALA A 431 -47.76 16.78 4.69
CA ALA A 431 -48.73 17.76 5.14
C ALA A 431 -48.28 18.63 6.34
N ASP A 432 -47.38 18.11 7.18
CA ASP A 432 -46.85 18.84 8.34
C ASP A 432 -45.93 19.99 7.95
N LEU A 433 -45.48 20.06 6.69
CA LEU A 433 -44.61 21.11 6.16
C LEU A 433 -45.38 22.30 5.57
N ALA A 434 -46.70 22.35 5.73
CA ALA A 434 -47.51 23.48 5.29
C ALA A 434 -47.04 24.80 5.93
N GLY A 435 -46.84 25.83 5.11
CA GLY A 435 -46.37 27.15 5.55
C GLY A 435 -44.86 27.25 5.84
N THR A 436 -44.08 26.21 5.55
CA THR A 436 -42.62 26.20 5.74
C THR A 436 -41.87 26.50 4.43
N ASN A 437 -40.53 26.52 4.48
CA ASN A 437 -39.69 26.55 3.27
C ASN A 437 -39.80 25.27 2.41
N LEU A 438 -40.58 24.27 2.85
CA LEU A 438 -40.91 23.03 2.13
C LEU A 438 -42.41 22.90 1.83
N GLU A 439 -43.14 24.02 1.72
CA GLU A 439 -44.58 24.05 1.33
C GLU A 439 -44.89 23.21 0.07
N VAL A 440 -43.92 23.06 -0.84
CA VAL A 440 -44.04 22.23 -2.05
C VAL A 440 -44.34 20.75 -1.76
N GLU A 441 -43.90 20.23 -0.60
CA GLU A 441 -44.18 18.87 -0.16
C GLU A 441 -45.58 18.74 0.45
N SER A 442 -46.10 19.80 1.08
CA SER A 442 -47.33 19.74 1.91
C SER A 442 -48.59 19.24 1.21
N LYS A 443 -48.63 19.33 -0.12
CA LYS A 443 -49.79 18.95 -0.95
C LYS A 443 -49.69 17.53 -1.50
N ARG A 444 -48.65 16.78 -1.12
CA ARG A 444 -48.33 15.46 -1.67
C ARG A 444 -48.75 14.36 -0.71
N GLY A 445 -49.07 13.18 -1.25
CA GLY A 445 -49.36 11.99 -0.46
C GLY A 445 -48.10 11.32 0.11
N SER A 446 -46.95 11.55 -0.52
CA SER A 446 -45.62 11.08 -0.11
C SER A 446 -44.58 12.13 -0.52
N PHE A 447 -43.43 12.13 0.16
CA PHE A 447 -42.33 13.03 -0.18
C PHE A 447 -41.88 12.81 -1.62
N ARG A 448 -41.58 13.91 -2.32
CA ARG A 448 -41.13 13.87 -3.71
C ARG A 448 -39.77 13.20 -3.87
N HIS A 449 -38.89 13.43 -2.93
CA HIS A 449 -37.52 12.95 -2.94
C HIS A 449 -37.29 12.04 -1.74
N ARG A 450 -36.75 10.85 -2.01
CA ARG A 450 -36.25 9.93 -1.00
C ARG A 450 -34.82 10.37 -0.64
N PRO A 451 -34.46 10.52 0.65
CA PRO A 451 -33.06 10.74 1.05
C PRO A 451 -32.22 9.48 0.77
N ASN A 452 -30.90 9.57 0.88
CA ASN A 452 -30.04 8.37 0.84
C ASN A 452 -30.41 7.44 2.00
N MET A 453 -30.46 7.99 3.21
CA MET A 453 -30.81 7.27 4.44
C MET A 453 -31.34 8.23 5.51
N VAL A 454 -31.73 7.67 6.66
CA VAL A 454 -32.01 8.43 7.88
C VAL A 454 -31.30 7.78 9.06
N GLU A 455 -30.93 8.56 10.07
CA GLU A 455 -30.29 8.03 11.28
C GLU A 455 -30.55 8.94 12.48
N ILE A 456 -30.16 8.47 13.65
CA ILE A 456 -30.09 9.27 14.87
C ILE A 456 -28.64 9.65 15.14
N SER A 457 -28.42 10.91 15.52
CA SER A 457 -27.11 11.36 16.03
C SER A 457 -26.64 10.50 17.21
N PRO A 458 -25.34 10.19 17.36
CA PRO A 458 -24.81 9.32 18.41
C PRO A 458 -25.33 9.55 19.85
N LEU A 459 -25.57 10.79 20.28
CA LEU A 459 -26.08 11.14 21.62
C LEU A 459 -27.60 11.32 21.67
N GLY A 460 -28.32 11.01 20.60
CA GLY A 460 -29.77 11.19 20.52
C GLY A 460 -30.20 12.66 20.49
N THR A 461 -29.38 13.57 19.96
CA THR A 461 -29.71 15.00 19.86
C THR A 461 -30.69 15.32 18.74
N GLY A 462 -30.75 14.52 17.67
CA GLY A 462 -31.71 14.72 16.59
C GLY A 462 -31.75 13.61 15.55
N VAL A 463 -32.65 13.77 14.58
CA VAL A 463 -32.81 12.89 13.41
C VAL A 463 -32.07 13.49 12.23
N VAL A 464 -31.15 12.76 11.61
CA VAL A 464 -30.53 13.20 10.37
C VAL A 464 -31.32 12.66 9.18
N ILE A 465 -31.74 13.56 8.29
CA ILE A 465 -32.34 13.21 7.01
C ILE A 465 -31.32 13.53 5.91
N HIS A 466 -30.74 12.50 5.29
CA HIS A 466 -29.66 12.63 4.30
C HIS A 466 -30.18 12.96 2.91
N MET A 467 -30.80 14.14 2.76
CA MET A 467 -31.24 14.63 1.46
C MET A 467 -30.04 14.98 0.59
N GLY A 468 -30.18 14.69 -0.70
CA GLY A 468 -29.16 15.09 -1.66
C GLY A 468 -29.14 16.58 -1.93
N ARG A 469 -28.01 17.06 -2.45
CA ARG A 469 -27.87 18.47 -2.84
C ARG A 469 -28.93 18.84 -3.88
N MET A 470 -29.50 20.02 -3.72
CA MET A 470 -30.44 20.61 -4.66
C MET A 470 -29.73 21.71 -5.48
N TRP A 471 -29.93 21.71 -6.79
CA TRP A 471 -29.28 22.64 -7.73
C TRP A 471 -30.11 22.72 -9.03
N ASP A 472 -29.92 23.76 -9.85
CA ASP A 472 -30.82 24.13 -10.96
C ASP A 472 -30.21 24.17 -12.37
N ASP A 473 -29.02 23.61 -12.59
CA ASP A 473 -28.39 23.63 -13.90
C ASP A 473 -29.02 22.58 -14.87
N SER A 474 -29.07 22.92 -16.16
CA SER A 474 -29.65 22.07 -17.20
C SER A 474 -28.80 20.84 -17.56
N ALA A 475 -27.50 20.86 -17.26
CA ALA A 475 -26.51 19.81 -17.56
C ALA A 475 -26.62 18.59 -16.65
N TYR A 476 -27.21 18.66 -15.44
CA TYR A 476 -27.52 17.45 -14.65
C TYR A 476 -29.02 17.23 -14.34
N GLY A 477 -29.91 17.71 -15.23
CA GLY A 477 -31.35 17.42 -15.14
C GLY A 477 -32.17 18.41 -14.32
N GLY A 478 -31.86 19.72 -14.44
CA GLY A 478 -32.58 20.85 -13.85
C GLY A 478 -34.09 20.63 -13.67
N GLY A 479 -34.50 20.40 -12.43
CA GLY A 479 -35.90 20.14 -12.04
C GLY A 479 -36.18 20.30 -10.54
N LYS A 480 -35.17 20.64 -9.74
CA LYS A 480 -35.23 20.71 -8.27
C LYS A 480 -35.08 22.13 -7.71
N LYS A 481 -35.23 23.16 -8.55
CA LYS A 481 -35.05 24.58 -8.17
C LYS A 481 -35.87 25.01 -6.94
N GLY A 482 -37.07 24.45 -6.79
CA GLY A 482 -37.95 24.74 -5.65
C GLY A 482 -37.42 24.26 -4.29
N TYR A 483 -36.38 23.43 -4.25
CA TYR A 483 -35.80 22.89 -3.02
C TYR A 483 -34.46 23.55 -2.64
N ILE A 484 -33.88 24.38 -3.50
CA ILE A 484 -32.59 25.04 -3.21
C ILE A 484 -32.73 25.93 -1.97
N GLY A 485 -31.82 25.78 -1.00
CA GLY A 485 -31.86 26.53 0.26
C GLY A 485 -32.98 26.15 1.23
N THR A 486 -33.74 25.08 0.93
CA THR A 486 -34.73 24.52 1.85
C THR A 486 -34.10 23.48 2.78
N TRP A 487 -34.87 22.97 3.75
CA TRP A 487 -34.38 21.89 4.62
C TRP A 487 -34.14 20.54 3.91
N PHE A 488 -34.51 20.42 2.62
CA PHE A 488 -34.16 19.26 1.78
C PHE A 488 -32.99 19.53 0.82
N ASP A 489 -32.27 20.65 0.97
CA ASP A 489 -31.02 20.90 0.23
C ASP A 489 -29.81 20.44 1.04
N GLY A 490 -29.43 19.17 0.87
CA GLY A 490 -28.38 18.52 1.65
C GLY A 490 -28.86 17.98 3.02
N PRO A 491 -28.02 17.23 3.73
CA PRO A 491 -28.37 16.66 5.03
C PRO A 491 -28.63 17.71 6.11
N HIS A 492 -29.70 17.51 6.87
CA HIS A 492 -30.06 18.34 8.02
C HIS A 492 -30.32 17.48 9.27
N LEU A 493 -29.92 17.99 10.43
CA LEU A 493 -30.32 17.49 11.73
C LEU A 493 -31.66 18.15 12.14
N TRP A 494 -32.69 17.33 12.30
CA TRP A 494 -34.02 17.71 12.75
C TRP A 494 -34.18 17.45 14.26
N PRO A 495 -34.98 18.23 14.99
CA PRO A 495 -35.34 17.88 16.36
C PRO A 495 -36.09 16.55 16.40
N LEU A 496 -35.89 15.76 17.47
CA LEU A 496 -36.48 14.43 17.60
C LEU A 496 -38.02 14.41 17.56
N ASP A 497 -38.68 15.51 17.96
CA ASP A 497 -40.14 15.66 17.89
C ASP A 497 -40.63 16.24 16.56
N PHE A 498 -39.70 16.52 15.63
CA PHE A 498 -39.93 17.24 14.38
C PHE A 498 -40.59 18.62 14.56
N ASP A 499 -40.59 19.19 15.77
CA ASP A 499 -41.16 20.52 16.03
C ASP A 499 -40.16 21.62 15.61
N TYR A 500 -40.13 21.86 14.31
CA TYR A 500 -39.28 22.87 13.69
C TYR A 500 -39.63 24.32 14.10
N ASN A 501 -40.79 24.55 14.73
CA ASN A 501 -41.15 25.86 15.27
C ASN A 501 -40.44 26.15 16.59
N LYS A 502 -40.15 25.11 17.38
CA LYS A 502 -39.31 25.22 18.59
C LYS A 502 -37.84 25.28 18.22
N THR A 503 -37.40 24.36 17.36
CA THR A 503 -35.99 24.21 16.99
C THR A 503 -35.89 23.98 15.49
N ALA A 504 -35.43 24.98 14.75
CA ALA A 504 -35.26 24.85 13.31
C ALA A 504 -34.22 23.75 12.97
N PRO A 505 -34.44 22.96 11.91
CA PRO A 505 -33.45 22.01 11.43
C PRO A 505 -32.13 22.68 11.05
N VAL A 506 -31.02 22.04 11.39
CA VAL A 506 -29.65 22.55 11.18
C VAL A 506 -29.03 21.83 9.99
N LYS A 507 -28.55 22.55 8.98
CA LYS A 507 -27.80 21.95 7.86
C LYS A 507 -26.45 21.43 8.35
N ILE A 508 -26.13 20.17 8.07
CA ILE A 508 -24.90 19.52 8.55
C ILE A 508 -24.03 18.91 7.45
N SER A 509 -24.44 18.98 6.19
CA SER A 509 -23.59 18.67 5.05
C SER A 509 -24.13 19.35 3.79
N VAL A 510 -23.28 19.45 2.77
CA VAL A 510 -23.66 19.97 1.44
C VAL A 510 -24.46 18.95 0.62
N SER A 511 -24.27 17.65 0.85
CA SER A 511 -24.87 16.53 0.09
C SER A 511 -24.85 15.24 0.92
N GLU A 512 -25.60 14.24 0.46
CA GLU A 512 -25.74 12.87 0.97
C GLU A 512 -24.50 11.97 0.76
N THR A 513 -23.33 12.56 0.57
CA THR A 513 -22.07 11.86 0.33
C THR A 513 -21.64 10.99 1.51
N HIS A 514 -20.62 10.17 1.29
CA HIS A 514 -19.96 9.38 2.32
C HIS A 514 -19.69 10.24 3.56
N SER A 515 -20.18 9.75 4.69
CA SER A 515 -20.16 10.45 5.96
C SER A 515 -20.08 9.49 7.13
N GLY A 516 -19.78 10.02 8.30
CA GLY A 516 -19.60 9.27 9.53
C GLY A 516 -19.70 10.19 10.74
N TRP A 517 -19.32 9.66 11.90
CA TRP A 517 -19.46 10.35 13.17
C TRP A 517 -18.16 10.31 13.97
N ALA A 518 -17.90 11.41 14.65
CA ALA A 518 -16.84 11.52 15.62
C ALA A 518 -17.23 12.50 16.72
N PHE A 519 -16.32 12.72 17.66
CA PHE A 519 -16.49 13.67 18.75
C PHE A 519 -15.30 14.61 18.76
N ASP A 520 -15.51 15.90 18.97
CA ASP A 520 -14.39 16.82 19.18
C ASP A 520 -13.72 16.60 20.55
N ALA A 521 -12.61 17.28 20.81
CA ALA A 521 -11.86 17.11 22.07
C ALA A 521 -12.68 17.47 23.34
N SER A 522 -13.79 18.19 23.21
CA SER A 522 -14.71 18.50 24.30
C SER A 522 -15.83 17.46 24.47
N GLY A 523 -15.87 16.44 23.61
CA GLY A 523 -16.90 15.40 23.61
C GLY A 523 -18.18 15.79 22.86
N ARG A 524 -18.16 16.87 22.06
CA ARG A 524 -19.32 17.29 21.26
C ARG A 524 -19.36 16.50 19.95
N GLU A 525 -20.57 16.10 19.55
CA GLU A 525 -20.82 15.36 18.31
C GLU A 525 -20.42 16.16 17.06
N MET A 526 -19.63 15.51 16.22
CA MET A 526 -19.17 16.04 14.93
C MET A 526 -19.66 15.12 13.82
N PHE A 527 -20.48 15.65 12.92
CA PHE A 527 -20.86 14.99 11.69
C PHE A 527 -19.74 15.20 10.66
N ILE A 528 -19.21 14.10 10.14
CA ILE A 528 -18.11 14.13 9.19
C ILE A 528 -18.65 13.82 7.81
N SER A 529 -18.30 14.63 6.81
CA SER A 529 -18.77 14.39 5.44
C SER A 529 -17.78 14.82 4.38
N GLN A 530 -17.84 14.11 3.26
CA GLN A 530 -17.15 14.48 2.04
C GLN A 530 -17.84 15.67 1.36
N ASN A 531 -17.14 16.79 1.17
CA ASN A 531 -17.64 17.95 0.45
C ASN A 531 -17.00 18.07 -0.93
N ASN A 532 -17.66 17.46 -1.90
CA ASN A 532 -17.24 17.42 -3.31
C ASN A 532 -17.27 18.79 -4.01
N ARG A 533 -17.78 19.85 -3.37
CA ARG A 533 -17.81 21.19 -3.98
C ARG A 533 -16.58 22.01 -3.66
N THR A 534 -16.14 21.93 -2.42
CA THR A 534 -14.94 22.64 -1.96
C THR A 534 -13.72 21.74 -1.99
N ASP A 535 -13.89 20.47 -2.35
CA ASP A 535 -12.84 19.45 -2.37
C ASP A 535 -12.30 19.14 -0.96
N LYS A 536 -13.17 19.20 0.06
CA LYS A 536 -12.80 19.10 1.49
C LYS A 536 -13.49 17.95 2.22
N PHE A 537 -12.92 17.57 3.36
CA PHE A 537 -13.61 16.83 4.41
C PHE A 537 -14.06 17.82 5.48
N ASP A 538 -15.38 17.88 5.68
CA ASP A 538 -15.99 18.79 6.64
C ASP A 538 -16.32 18.03 7.92
N ALA A 539 -15.93 18.58 9.06
CA ALA A 539 -16.39 18.18 10.38
C ALA A 539 -17.31 19.27 10.94
N ILE A 540 -18.58 18.93 11.19
CA ILE A 540 -19.61 19.90 11.55
C ILE A 540 -20.18 19.54 12.92
N ALA A 541 -20.05 20.47 13.87
CA ALA A 541 -20.75 20.37 15.13
C ALA A 541 -22.26 20.46 14.88
N VAL A 542 -23.01 19.51 15.45
CA VAL A 542 -24.47 19.43 15.22
C VAL A 542 -25.29 20.15 16.30
N THR A 543 -24.66 20.49 17.43
CA THR A 543 -25.27 21.23 18.55
C THR A 543 -24.32 22.29 19.12
N GLY A 544 -24.88 23.21 19.92
CA GLY A 544 -24.13 24.26 20.62
C GLY A 544 -23.83 25.50 19.77
N ASP A 545 -23.02 26.41 20.33
CA ASP A 545 -22.56 27.60 19.63
C ASP A 545 -21.71 27.19 18.42
N ASN A 546 -21.95 27.85 17.28
CA ASN A 546 -21.32 27.53 16.00
C ASN A 546 -21.66 26.12 15.45
N ALA A 547 -22.84 25.59 15.76
CA ALA A 547 -23.36 24.41 15.06
C ALA A 547 -23.70 24.74 13.58
N GLY A 548 -23.69 23.70 12.74
CA GLY A 548 -24.15 23.77 11.35
C GLY A 548 -23.08 24.07 10.30
N TYR A 549 -23.44 23.82 9.04
CA TYR A 549 -22.54 23.78 7.88
C TYR A 549 -21.71 25.05 7.66
N ASP A 550 -22.28 26.22 7.94
CA ASP A 550 -21.57 27.49 7.77
C ASP A 550 -20.39 27.66 8.74
N ASN A 551 -20.36 26.86 9.81
CA ASN A 551 -19.32 26.84 10.84
C ASN A 551 -18.42 25.59 10.77
N ARG A 552 -18.46 24.87 9.64
CA ARG A 552 -17.69 23.63 9.45
C ARG A 552 -16.19 23.81 9.67
N LEU A 553 -15.58 22.77 10.22
CA LEU A 553 -14.13 22.61 10.31
C LEU A 553 -13.65 21.79 9.11
N GLU A 554 -12.87 22.39 8.22
CA GLU A 554 -12.24 21.68 7.11
C GLU A 554 -10.97 20.97 7.64
N VAL A 555 -10.98 19.62 7.64
CA VAL A 555 -9.94 18.80 8.29
C VAL A 555 -8.91 18.22 7.33
N ALA A 556 -9.27 18.04 6.05
CA ALA A 556 -8.36 17.62 4.98
C ALA A 556 -8.96 17.90 3.59
N GLY A 557 -8.12 18.00 2.55
CA GLY A 557 -8.55 18.08 1.15
C GLY A 557 -8.49 16.72 0.45
N HIS A 558 -9.35 16.48 -0.53
CA HIS A 558 -9.31 15.21 -1.29
C HIS A 558 -8.00 15.07 -2.05
N LYS A 559 -7.54 16.16 -2.68
CA LYS A 559 -6.26 16.21 -3.37
C LYS A 559 -5.09 15.71 -2.52
N ASP A 560 -5.18 15.81 -1.19
CA ASP A 560 -4.11 15.41 -0.29
C ASP A 560 -3.96 13.88 -0.29
N PHE A 561 -5.03 13.13 -0.59
CA PHE A 561 -5.08 11.67 -0.72
C PHE A 561 -4.85 11.17 -2.16
N GLY A 562 -4.83 12.08 -3.14
CA GLY A 562 -4.77 11.77 -4.56
C GLY A 562 -6.14 11.85 -5.25
N TRP A 563 -6.13 12.18 -6.54
CA TRP A 563 -7.34 12.20 -7.36
C TRP A 563 -7.82 10.77 -7.67
N ASP A 564 -9.14 10.57 -7.82
CA ASP A 564 -9.80 9.26 -8.05
C ASP A 564 -9.86 8.33 -6.82
N MET A 565 -9.81 8.90 -5.61
CA MET A 565 -9.96 8.16 -4.35
C MET A 565 -11.41 8.12 -3.87
N ASN A 566 -11.84 6.99 -3.31
CA ASN A 566 -13.10 6.88 -2.58
C ASN A 566 -12.86 6.67 -1.09
N PHE A 567 -13.87 7.02 -0.30
CA PHE A 567 -13.76 7.12 1.15
C PHE A 567 -14.99 6.53 1.83
N HIS A 568 -14.77 5.73 2.87
CA HIS A 568 -15.77 5.51 3.91
C HIS A 568 -15.29 6.18 5.19
N PHE A 569 -16.23 6.74 5.96
CA PHE A 569 -15.96 7.33 7.26
C PHE A 569 -16.60 6.49 8.36
N GLY A 570 -15.84 6.26 9.44
CA GLY A 570 -16.28 5.47 10.57
C GLY A 570 -17.16 6.23 11.56
N LYS A 571 -17.70 5.50 12.56
CA LYS A 571 -18.18 6.07 13.82
C LYS A 571 -17.15 5.85 14.92
N VAL A 572 -16.33 6.88 15.19
CA VAL A 572 -15.36 6.84 16.30
C VAL A 572 -16.12 6.98 17.64
N PRO A 573 -15.88 6.11 18.64
CA PRO A 573 -16.62 6.15 19.89
C PRO A 573 -16.30 7.39 20.73
N PRO A 574 -17.22 7.83 21.62
CA PRO A 574 -17.03 9.02 22.45
C PRO A 574 -15.84 8.88 23.43
N GLY A 575 -15.41 7.65 23.75
CA GLY A 575 -14.20 7.39 24.53
C GLY A 575 -12.90 7.67 23.78
N LYS A 576 -12.95 7.99 22.48
CA LYS A 576 -11.81 8.35 21.62
C LYS A 576 -12.01 9.72 20.94
N PRO A 577 -12.22 10.81 21.71
CA PRO A 577 -12.54 12.12 21.14
C PRO A 577 -11.35 12.73 20.38
N GLY A 578 -11.65 13.62 19.43
CA GLY A 578 -10.66 14.37 18.65
C GLY A 578 -10.12 13.63 17.43
N TRP A 579 -10.73 12.52 17.00
CA TRP A 579 -10.26 11.70 15.89
C TRP A 579 -11.39 11.24 14.98
N LEU A 580 -11.05 11.07 13.71
CA LEU A 580 -11.88 10.52 12.65
C LEU A 580 -11.23 9.25 12.11
N PHE A 581 -12.02 8.21 11.90
CA PHE A 581 -11.61 7.00 11.19
C PHE A 581 -11.96 7.08 9.69
N ILE A 582 -11.01 6.76 8.83
CA ILE A 582 -11.15 6.78 7.37
C ILE A 582 -10.71 5.44 6.81
N SER A 583 -11.57 4.82 6.01
CA SER A 583 -11.21 3.75 5.06
C SER A 583 -11.18 4.32 3.66
N THR A 584 -10.18 3.96 2.89
CA THR A 584 -10.03 4.41 1.50
C THR A 584 -10.05 3.21 0.58
N TYR A 585 -10.58 3.38 -0.63
CA TYR A 585 -10.56 2.35 -1.65
C TYR A 585 -10.46 2.95 -3.04
N VAL A 586 -9.66 2.29 -3.88
CA VAL A 586 -9.40 2.73 -5.26
C VAL A 586 -8.80 1.58 -6.08
N LYS A 587 -9.06 1.63 -7.38
CA LYS A 587 -8.53 0.65 -8.34
C LYS A 587 -7.06 0.92 -8.68
N ASN A 588 -6.70 2.19 -8.81
CA ASN A 588 -5.32 2.62 -9.00
C ASN A 588 -4.53 2.56 -7.67
N THR A 589 -3.67 1.56 -7.54
CA THR A 589 -2.88 1.33 -6.33
C THR A 589 -1.60 2.17 -6.22
N ASP A 590 -1.32 3.04 -7.19
CA ASP A 590 -0.11 3.90 -7.18
C ASP A 590 -0.24 5.11 -6.22
N LEU A 591 -1.46 5.40 -5.75
CA LEU A 591 -1.72 6.49 -4.81
C LEU A 591 -1.28 6.09 -3.39
N TRP A 592 -0.70 7.04 -2.64
CA TRP A 592 -0.19 6.75 -1.29
C TRP A 592 -1.27 6.29 -0.31
N ALA A 593 -2.50 6.79 -0.52
CA ALA A 593 -3.68 6.47 0.27
C ALA A 593 -4.50 5.32 -0.34
N ALA A 594 -4.00 4.59 -1.35
CA ALA A 594 -4.77 3.53 -1.98
C ALA A 594 -5.03 2.35 -1.04
N ASN A 595 -6.31 2.04 -0.79
CA ASN A 595 -6.75 0.89 0.00
C ASN A 595 -6.17 0.89 1.43
N GLN A 596 -6.35 1.99 2.18
CA GLN A 596 -5.73 2.22 3.50
C GLN A 596 -6.75 2.51 4.61
N LEU A 597 -6.40 2.10 5.83
CA LEU A 597 -7.12 2.38 7.07
C LEU A 597 -6.34 3.43 7.87
N MET A 598 -7.02 4.50 8.27
CA MET A 598 -6.37 5.70 8.80
C MET A 598 -7.17 6.36 9.92
N MET A 599 -6.45 7.03 10.82
CA MET A 599 -7.02 7.95 11.81
C MET A 599 -6.52 9.36 11.51
N LEU A 600 -7.44 10.31 11.41
CA LEU A 600 -7.13 11.73 11.22
C LEU A 600 -7.55 12.53 12.45
N GLN A 601 -6.65 13.36 12.97
CA GLN A 601 -6.97 14.25 14.08
C GLN A 601 -7.98 15.32 13.64
N LEU A 602 -9.02 15.54 14.45
CA LEU A 602 -10.05 16.56 14.19
C LEU A 602 -9.55 17.96 14.55
N LYS A 603 -8.70 18.50 13.69
CA LYS A 603 -8.25 19.89 13.70
C LYS A 603 -8.37 20.48 12.29
N SER A 604 -8.33 21.81 12.19
CA SER A 604 -8.31 22.44 10.88
C SER A 604 -7.05 22.04 10.12
N GLU A 605 -7.13 21.95 8.80
CA GLU A 605 -5.97 21.70 7.94
C GLU A 605 -4.78 22.63 8.24
N SER A 606 -5.06 23.90 8.52
CA SER A 606 -4.03 24.90 8.85
C SER A 606 -3.27 24.61 10.14
N ALA A 607 -3.81 23.75 11.00
CA ALA A 607 -3.19 23.31 12.24
C ALA A 607 -2.39 22.01 12.08
N ASP A 608 -2.20 21.54 10.85
CA ASP A 608 -1.43 20.34 10.48
C ASP A 608 -1.87 19.09 11.29
N PRO A 609 -3.13 18.62 11.08
CA PRO A 609 -3.68 17.52 11.85
C PRO A 609 -2.85 16.25 11.66
N VAL A 610 -2.63 15.52 12.75
CA VAL A 610 -1.95 14.23 12.69
C VAL A 610 -2.79 13.24 11.85
N LEU A 611 -2.19 12.74 10.78
CA LEU A 611 -2.70 11.59 10.04
C LEU A 611 -1.91 10.35 10.47
N TRP A 612 -2.56 9.44 11.17
CA TRP A 612 -2.05 8.13 11.52
C TRP A 612 -2.50 7.08 10.49
N ARG A 613 -1.52 6.37 9.92
CA ARG A 613 -1.68 5.24 9.01
C ARG A 613 -1.65 3.94 9.80
N ILE A 614 -2.81 3.31 9.96
CA ILE A 614 -2.97 2.10 10.78
C ILE A 614 -2.41 0.88 10.04
N ALA A 615 -2.95 0.61 8.85
CA ALA A 615 -2.59 -0.51 8.00
C ALA A 615 -3.21 -0.34 6.61
N PRO A 616 -2.73 -1.05 5.59
CA PRO A 616 -3.52 -1.32 4.39
C PRO A 616 -4.84 -2.03 4.75
N ALA A 617 -5.87 -1.85 3.93
CA ALA A 617 -7.11 -2.64 4.00
C ALA A 617 -6.92 -4.05 3.40
N TYR A 618 -5.75 -4.31 2.79
CA TYR A 618 -5.42 -5.56 2.10
C TYR A 618 -6.42 -5.95 1.01
N ASN A 619 -7.08 -4.97 0.39
CA ASN A 619 -8.15 -5.20 -0.57
C ASN A 619 -7.73 -4.84 -2.00
N ALA A 620 -8.20 -5.62 -2.96
CA ALA A 620 -8.15 -5.28 -4.38
C ALA A 620 -9.56 -4.85 -4.86
N TYR A 621 -9.74 -3.55 -5.10
CA TYR A 621 -10.98 -2.96 -5.62
C TYR A 621 -11.03 -3.04 -7.15
N ASN A 622 -12.00 -3.76 -7.70
CA ASN A 622 -12.19 -3.92 -9.14
C ASN A 622 -13.31 -3.05 -9.72
N GLY A 623 -14.09 -2.38 -8.87
CA GLY A 623 -15.19 -1.48 -9.28
C GLY A 623 -16.57 -1.93 -8.81
N ASP A 624 -16.66 -2.99 -8.01
CA ASP A 624 -17.93 -3.57 -7.57
C ASP A 624 -18.29 -3.06 -6.17
N TYR A 625 -19.57 -2.84 -5.91
CA TYR A 625 -20.02 -2.36 -4.60
C TYR A 625 -19.53 -3.24 -3.42
N ARG A 626 -19.42 -4.56 -3.65
CA ARG A 626 -19.01 -5.51 -2.61
C ARG A 626 -17.49 -5.57 -2.38
N ASP A 627 -16.67 -4.94 -3.22
CA ASP A 627 -15.23 -4.85 -3.04
C ASP A 627 -14.74 -3.47 -2.58
N GLU A 628 -15.64 -2.58 -2.16
CA GLU A 628 -15.32 -1.26 -1.56
C GLU A 628 -14.62 -1.32 -0.19
N ALA A 629 -14.33 -2.53 0.32
CA ALA A 629 -13.64 -2.78 1.59
C ALA A 629 -14.18 -1.97 2.80
N PRO A 630 -15.48 -2.13 3.14
CA PRO A 630 -16.02 -1.47 4.32
C PRO A 630 -15.20 -1.85 5.55
N ALA A 631 -14.95 -0.86 6.40
CA ALA A 631 -14.19 -1.02 7.63
C ALA A 631 -14.87 -0.28 8.77
N ALA A 632 -15.03 -0.91 9.92
CA ALA A 632 -15.73 -0.34 11.05
C ALA A 632 -14.95 -0.52 12.35
N ILE A 633 -15.01 0.50 13.22
CA ILE A 633 -14.38 0.51 14.53
C ILE A 633 -15.37 0.09 15.63
N ASN A 634 -14.90 -0.63 16.64
CA ASN A 634 -15.73 -1.08 17.75
C ASN A 634 -16.01 0.03 18.79
N PHE A 635 -16.87 -0.29 19.76
CA PHE A 635 -17.31 0.66 20.79
C PHE A 635 -16.20 1.15 21.74
N SER A 636 -15.13 0.38 21.96
CA SER A 636 -13.97 0.81 22.75
C SER A 636 -12.95 1.60 21.94
N GLY A 637 -13.00 1.49 20.61
CA GLY A 637 -12.07 2.16 19.71
C GLY A 637 -10.69 1.50 19.65
N ASP A 638 -10.60 0.21 19.97
CA ASP A 638 -9.36 -0.58 19.99
C ASP A 638 -9.33 -1.71 18.96
N ARG A 639 -10.41 -1.93 18.19
CA ARG A 639 -10.45 -2.90 17.10
C ARG A 639 -11.14 -2.35 15.88
N ILE A 640 -10.58 -2.66 14.72
CA ILE A 640 -11.16 -2.41 13.41
C ILE A 640 -11.48 -3.75 12.77
N TYR A 641 -12.65 -3.84 12.16
CA TYR A 641 -13.06 -4.95 11.32
C TYR A 641 -13.08 -4.48 9.88
N VAL A 642 -12.60 -5.28 8.95
CA VAL A 642 -12.56 -4.95 7.52
C VAL A 642 -13.00 -6.14 6.68
N SER A 643 -13.84 -5.90 5.69
CA SER A 643 -14.14 -6.89 4.64
C SER A 643 -13.12 -6.79 3.53
N SER A 644 -12.44 -7.89 3.22
CA SER A 644 -11.30 -7.88 2.29
C SER A 644 -11.21 -9.16 1.49
N ASN A 645 -10.77 -9.06 0.23
CA ASN A 645 -10.42 -10.18 -0.63
C ASN A 645 -8.91 -10.51 -0.61
N TRP A 646 -8.17 -9.95 0.35
CA TRP A 646 -6.75 -10.19 0.54
C TRP A 646 -5.90 -9.94 -0.73
N GLY A 647 -6.10 -8.78 -1.37
CA GLY A 647 -5.39 -8.38 -2.57
C GLY A 647 -5.80 -9.18 -3.82
N GLY A 648 -7.00 -9.77 -3.81
CA GLY A 648 -7.48 -10.66 -4.87
C GLY A 648 -6.92 -12.09 -4.79
N MET A 649 -6.22 -12.44 -3.71
CA MET A 649 -5.86 -13.84 -3.44
C MET A 649 -7.08 -14.69 -3.06
N LEU A 650 -8.15 -14.05 -2.56
CA LEU A 650 -9.47 -14.63 -2.42
C LEU A 650 -10.37 -14.15 -3.57
N ASP A 651 -11.20 -15.04 -4.10
CA ASP A 651 -12.26 -14.72 -5.08
C ASP A 651 -13.54 -14.17 -4.42
N HIS A 652 -13.55 -14.12 -3.08
CA HIS A 652 -14.63 -13.65 -2.23
C HIS A 652 -14.09 -12.75 -1.11
N ARG A 653 -14.99 -12.17 -0.30
CA ARG A 653 -14.61 -11.34 0.86
C ARG A 653 -14.70 -12.14 2.15
N GLU A 654 -13.73 -11.87 3.02
CA GLU A 654 -13.68 -12.35 4.39
C GLU A 654 -13.58 -11.17 5.37
N VAL A 655 -13.96 -11.39 6.62
CA VAL A 655 -13.77 -10.42 7.70
C VAL A 655 -12.41 -10.63 8.33
N PHE A 656 -11.64 -9.55 8.38
CA PHE A 656 -10.38 -9.48 9.10
C PHE A 656 -10.52 -8.50 10.27
N GLN A 657 -9.86 -8.81 11.37
CA GLN A 657 -9.71 -7.92 12.52
C GLN A 657 -8.33 -7.31 12.51
N ILE A 658 -8.26 -6.04 12.91
CA ILE A 658 -7.02 -5.33 13.24
C ILE A 658 -7.14 -4.80 14.67
N LYS A 659 -6.19 -5.17 15.55
CA LYS A 659 -6.12 -4.64 16.92
C LYS A 659 -5.31 -3.35 16.96
N LEU A 660 -5.83 -2.36 17.66
CA LEU A 660 -5.18 -1.10 18.00
C LEU A 660 -4.80 -1.13 19.49
N PRO A 661 -3.69 -0.48 19.90
CA PRO A 661 -3.37 -0.36 21.32
C PRO A 661 -4.44 0.45 22.06
N GLN A 662 -4.82 0.01 23.26
CA GLN A 662 -5.96 0.58 23.98
C GLN A 662 -5.82 2.09 24.26
N ASP A 663 -4.61 2.60 24.42
CA ASP A 663 -4.28 4.00 24.74
C ASP A 663 -3.65 4.75 23.56
N TRP A 664 -3.93 4.32 22.32
CA TRP A 664 -3.29 4.84 21.10
C TRP A 664 -3.27 6.37 20.96
N GLN A 665 -4.25 7.08 21.52
CA GLN A 665 -4.30 8.56 21.49
C GLN A 665 -3.13 9.19 22.25
N ALA A 666 -2.68 8.59 23.35
CA ALA A 666 -1.62 9.11 24.20
C ALA A 666 -0.26 9.18 23.48
N GLN A 667 -0.09 8.43 22.39
CA GLN A 667 1.12 8.46 21.57
C GLN A 667 1.22 9.70 20.69
N PHE A 668 0.08 10.38 20.45
CA PHE A 668 0.00 11.59 19.64
C PHE A 668 -0.22 12.86 20.48
N GLU A 669 -0.54 12.68 21.76
CA GLU A 669 -0.54 13.75 22.74
C GLU A 669 0.91 14.02 23.16
N THR A 670 1.49 15.12 22.68
CA THR A 670 2.83 15.53 23.09
C THR A 670 2.83 15.81 24.59
N PRO A 671 3.83 15.35 25.37
CA PRO A 671 4.07 15.86 26.73
C PRO A 671 4.28 17.38 26.74
#